data_AF-A0A401KSZ0-F1
#
_entry.id   AF-A0A401KSZ0-F1
#
_cell.length_a   1.000
_cell.length_b   1.000
_cell.length_c   1.000
_cell.angle_alpha   90.00
_cell.angle_beta   90.00
_cell.angle_gamma   90.00
#
_symmetry.space_group_name_H-M   'P 1'
#
loop_
_entity.id
_entity.type
_entity.pdbx_description
1 polymer ?
#
loop_
_entity_poly.entity_id
_entity_poly.type
_entity_poly.pdbx_seq_one_letter_code
_entity_poly.pdbx_strand_id
1 'polypeptide(L)'
;MDVNRHCVLFEHGTFGGPLLPETGEASSQGDISEHDSISIPLGLPPGLTVRNATRALPLFRPSLVSYSVEDFGQGRDSLPNAIYVSGDTVYVEELKQMAERFHICAAIFNLGNAHAHTDMTDLTSPRYQITMDGKQAARLVREIKADYLVPMHYESWHHSTQFGKELRQDFQEEGINDQMSLRHLGQSLLALDGDPENYSCKKCTFRTVNTPYVAVVVSDMMRHHARGNNEEVAACHYAIHGPQKKRKMVSGTPLSWQELQQVAPIARQGAVEQLLSLWKRQKDRSDLEPLWGDEIEYTLVSLDADRSRATLLLNQEDILRKEESQCSSAEEVEPWNEVKLQAEWARHMVEATPGEPYGGDVMDLLRVEGNMKRRYVVLSASRPIVDFFRRKLIGQFLSPDQHPVPLCVFPGLGEKGQFTLPESPDEASLEQICCPIPRYIMMTQNLLARRQRRVESYIPVFRDEQTETPFHDNSVSFEYPAEHPPGNGKEGHVHLDGIGLGVGNCCIQVTFQAPNEIEARWLHDQMIALGPVMLALTAATPIYKGYLVDTEVRWGRTSECFDDRTPEELATTPPRYSWNRTYISQEKPANMESKYPLTPMNESVKQRLLDGGMDEPLAMHYATILSRDPIVLNRTDLENFDLNGTGIFDVYYSTVWQHVRLKIPLTDDGPGWRVEFRPMEVQLTDFDNAAFAIFMYLLSRAITDLHLNFYVPIDQLGDSMERAQKRNAALEERFWFRRTGWSSAEQCERPQRQRRGCVNCCSKSTAHASPSCALLTADEIINGEDPKDPSSFPGLVNIVRAYLQYNNTPVMEQKKIMPYLDVISKRASGELPTPAQWMRSFVTGHEEYQRDSYVNEKIRYDLIQEIVRMEDS
;
A
#
# COMPACT_ATOMS: atom_id res chain seq x y z
N MET A 1 -13.60 13.22 -54.60
CA MET A 1 -14.60 13.40 -53.53
C MET A 1 -13.90 13.02 -52.23
N ASP A 2 -12.91 13.78 -51.73
CA ASP A 2 -12.97 15.17 -51.21
C ASP A 2 -13.71 15.21 -49.85
N VAL A 3 -13.21 15.75 -48.73
CA VAL A 3 -12.03 16.62 -48.42
C VAL A 3 -11.52 16.18 -47.00
N ASN A 4 -10.25 15.85 -46.72
CA ASN A 4 -9.04 16.69 -46.47
C ASN A 4 -9.05 17.66 -45.24
N ARG A 5 -8.22 17.34 -44.22
CA ARG A 5 -7.39 18.24 -43.36
C ARG A 5 -7.93 19.01 -42.12
N HIS A 6 -6.95 19.23 -41.23
CA HIS A 6 -6.82 20.17 -40.08
C HIS A 6 -7.60 19.78 -38.81
N CYS A 7 -7.02 19.59 -37.60
CA CYS A 7 -5.90 20.21 -36.84
C CYS A 7 -6.24 21.53 -36.13
N VAL A 8 -5.82 21.61 -34.85
CA VAL A 8 -5.37 22.75 -34.01
C VAL A 8 -6.15 22.94 -32.68
N LEU A 9 -5.37 23.19 -31.61
CA LEU A 9 -5.78 23.44 -30.22
C LEU A 9 -6.27 24.88 -29.98
N PHE A 10 -7.05 25.11 -28.90
CA PHE A 10 -6.92 26.19 -27.89
C PHE A 10 -7.61 25.68 -26.60
N GLU A 11 -7.09 25.71 -25.36
CA GLU A 11 -6.59 26.77 -24.45
C GLU A 11 -7.67 27.43 -23.54
N HIS A 12 -7.25 27.88 -22.34
CA HIS A 12 -8.07 28.00 -21.11
C HIS A 12 -9.09 29.17 -21.04
N GLY A 13 -10.14 28.99 -20.21
CA GLY A 13 -10.97 30.08 -19.66
C GLY A 13 -11.74 29.66 -18.39
N THR A 14 -11.63 30.43 -17.30
CA THR A 14 -12.20 30.14 -15.96
C THR A 14 -13.24 31.18 -15.50
N PHE A 15 -14.42 30.74 -15.05
CA PHE A 15 -15.42 31.42 -14.16
C PHE A 15 -16.44 30.36 -13.65
N GLY A 16 -17.25 30.53 -12.58
CA GLY A 16 -17.40 31.67 -11.67
C GLY A 16 -18.38 31.52 -10.47
N GLY A 17 -19.15 30.44 -10.33
CA GLY A 17 -20.21 30.26 -9.29
C GLY A 17 -21.59 30.87 -9.66
N PRO A 18 -22.64 30.84 -8.80
CA PRO A 18 -22.82 30.07 -7.54
C PRO A 18 -24.20 29.33 -7.39
N LEU A 19 -24.28 28.51 -6.32
CA LEU A 19 -25.43 27.88 -5.59
C LEU A 19 -26.91 28.27 -5.90
N LEU A 20 -27.83 27.27 -5.84
CA LEU A 20 -28.89 27.07 -4.78
C LEU A 20 -29.89 25.89 -5.15
N PRO A 21 -30.79 25.41 -4.25
CA PRO A 21 -31.12 23.97 -4.12
C PRO A 21 -32.63 23.61 -4.31
N GLU A 22 -33.11 22.60 -3.55
CA GLU A 22 -34.49 22.05 -3.42
C GLU A 22 -34.91 20.96 -4.43
N THR A 23 -35.86 20.07 -4.14
CA THR A 23 -36.24 19.28 -2.94
C THR A 23 -37.03 18.04 -3.45
N GLY A 24 -37.15 16.96 -2.67
CA GLY A 24 -38.04 15.85 -3.08
C GLY A 24 -37.84 14.53 -2.32
N GLU A 25 -38.44 14.42 -1.14
CA GLU A 25 -38.63 13.12 -0.49
C GLU A 25 -39.70 12.29 -1.22
N ALA A 26 -39.47 10.99 -1.38
CA ALA A 26 -40.51 10.02 -1.71
C ALA A 26 -40.32 8.77 -0.85
N SER A 27 -41.19 8.61 0.14
CA SER A 27 -41.20 7.48 1.07
C SER A 27 -41.82 6.23 0.46
N SER A 28 -41.17 5.07 0.62
CA SER A 28 -41.85 3.78 0.52
C SER A 28 -41.33 2.81 1.58
N GLN A 29 -42.10 2.62 2.64
CA GLN A 29 -41.95 1.47 3.54
C GLN A 29 -42.39 0.21 2.80
N GLY A 30 -41.64 -0.87 2.97
CA GLY A 30 -41.97 -2.20 2.45
C GLY A 30 -40.90 -3.20 2.87
N ASP A 31 -41.22 -4.04 3.86
CA ASP A 31 -40.35 -5.14 4.27
C ASP A 31 -40.17 -6.12 3.11
N ILE A 32 -38.92 -6.57 2.87
CA ILE A 32 -38.60 -7.60 1.87
C ILE A 32 -38.18 -8.86 2.60
N SER A 33 -39.05 -9.87 2.59
CA SER A 33 -38.78 -11.22 3.08
C SER A 33 -38.13 -12.10 2.00
N GLU A 34 -37.30 -13.04 2.44
CA GLU A 34 -36.75 -14.24 1.76
C GLU A 34 -36.97 -14.41 0.24
N HIS A 35 -35.86 -14.27 -0.51
CA HIS A 35 -35.51 -14.97 -1.76
C HIS A 35 -36.61 -15.31 -2.80
N ASP A 36 -37.02 -14.32 -3.59
CA ASP A 36 -37.54 -14.57 -4.95
C ASP A 36 -36.37 -14.88 -5.91
N SER A 37 -36.42 -16.03 -6.61
CA SER A 37 -35.48 -16.39 -7.69
C SER A 37 -36.21 -17.01 -8.89
N ILE A 38 -35.66 -16.82 -10.09
CA ILE A 38 -36.24 -17.32 -11.34
C ILE A 38 -35.41 -18.50 -11.86
N SER A 39 -36.06 -19.65 -12.02
CA SER A 39 -35.51 -20.84 -12.67
C SER A 39 -35.90 -20.89 -14.15
N ILE A 40 -34.93 -20.93 -15.06
CA ILE A 40 -35.14 -21.21 -16.48
C ILE A 40 -34.66 -22.64 -16.76
N PRO A 41 -35.53 -23.57 -17.22
CA PRO A 41 -35.15 -24.95 -17.48
C PRO A 41 -34.38 -25.05 -18.81
N LEU A 42 -33.06 -24.87 -18.76
CA LEU A 42 -32.19 -24.85 -19.93
C LEU A 42 -31.71 -26.25 -20.39
N GLY A 43 -32.00 -27.32 -19.64
CA GLY A 43 -31.67 -28.71 -20.02
C GLY A 43 -30.16 -28.96 -20.18
N LEU A 44 -29.34 -28.34 -19.32
CA LEU A 44 -27.87 -28.30 -19.43
C LEU A 44 -27.19 -29.39 -18.57
N PRO A 45 -25.98 -29.85 -18.94
CA PRO A 45 -25.13 -30.58 -18.01
C PRO A 45 -24.70 -29.69 -16.83
N PRO A 46 -24.31 -30.26 -15.67
CA PRO A 46 -24.16 -29.51 -14.42
C PRO A 46 -23.05 -28.46 -14.47
N GLY A 47 -23.34 -27.22 -14.02
CA GLY A 47 -22.30 -26.27 -13.60
C GLY A 47 -22.29 -24.86 -14.22
N LEU A 48 -23.43 -24.25 -14.55
CA LEU A 48 -23.47 -22.83 -14.95
C LEU A 48 -24.30 -21.98 -13.95
N THR A 49 -23.71 -20.90 -13.43
CA THR A 49 -24.41 -19.93 -12.58
C THR A 49 -24.09 -18.51 -13.06
N VAL A 50 -25.11 -17.76 -13.49
CA VAL A 50 -24.96 -16.37 -13.95
C VAL A 50 -25.36 -15.44 -12.80
N ARG A 51 -24.38 -14.73 -12.20
CA ARG A 51 -24.65 -13.70 -11.19
C ARG A 51 -24.71 -12.33 -11.83
N ASN A 52 -25.74 -11.55 -11.51
CA ASN A 52 -25.93 -10.19 -12.01
C ASN A 52 -25.09 -9.19 -11.18
N ALA A 53 -24.20 -8.43 -11.81
CA ALA A 53 -23.32 -7.48 -11.15
C ALA A 53 -23.61 -6.06 -11.63
N THR A 54 -24.49 -5.36 -10.91
CA THR A 54 -24.89 -3.96 -11.21
C THR A 54 -23.78 -2.96 -10.85
N ARG A 55 -22.79 -2.81 -11.75
CA ARG A 55 -21.97 -1.59 -11.88
C ARG A 55 -21.18 -1.59 -13.20
N ALA A 56 -21.66 -0.84 -14.19
CA ALA A 56 -20.93 -0.54 -15.41
C ALA A 56 -20.81 0.98 -15.59
N LEU A 57 -19.62 1.46 -15.94
CA LEU A 57 -19.34 2.82 -16.38
C LEU A 57 -19.48 2.90 -17.92
N PRO A 58 -19.89 4.05 -18.49
CA PRO A 58 -20.12 4.16 -19.92
C PRO A 58 -18.81 4.29 -20.70
N LEU A 59 -18.68 3.57 -21.82
CA LEU A 59 -18.01 4.05 -23.06
C LEU A 59 -18.14 3.04 -24.22
N PHE A 60 -18.36 3.57 -25.42
CA PHE A 60 -18.74 2.84 -26.64
C PHE A 60 -17.70 1.85 -27.17
N ARG A 61 -18.06 0.55 -27.21
CA ARG A 61 -17.96 -0.35 -28.39
C ARG A 61 -19.01 -1.47 -28.28
N PRO A 62 -19.67 -1.91 -29.37
CA PRO A 62 -20.56 -3.07 -29.33
C PRO A 62 -19.74 -4.36 -29.18
N SER A 63 -19.62 -4.83 -27.94
CA SER A 63 -18.96 -6.09 -27.61
C SER A 63 -19.95 -7.25 -27.76
N LEU A 64 -19.93 -7.92 -28.91
CA LEU A 64 -20.71 -9.14 -29.13
C LEU A 64 -20.17 -10.28 -28.25
N VAL A 65 -20.82 -10.55 -27.12
CA VAL A 65 -20.47 -11.68 -26.24
C VAL A 65 -21.49 -12.80 -26.44
N SER A 66 -21.05 -13.85 -27.14
CA SER A 66 -21.77 -15.12 -27.29
C SER A 66 -21.02 -16.23 -26.57
N TYR A 67 -21.64 -16.86 -25.58
CA TYR A 67 -21.06 -18.00 -24.88
C TYR A 67 -21.44 -19.29 -25.62
N SER A 68 -20.46 -20.04 -26.11
CA SER A 68 -20.63 -21.40 -26.63
C SER A 68 -19.49 -22.28 -26.13
N VAL A 69 -19.81 -23.30 -25.35
CA VAL A 69 -18.88 -24.37 -24.95
C VAL A 69 -19.25 -25.61 -25.75
N GLU A 70 -18.29 -26.47 -26.12
CA GLU A 70 -18.60 -27.72 -26.84
C GLU A 70 -19.53 -28.64 -26.01
N ASP A 71 -19.49 -28.53 -24.68
CA ASP A 71 -20.38 -29.22 -23.73
C ASP A 71 -21.72 -28.50 -23.48
N PHE A 72 -21.99 -27.33 -24.07
CA PHE A 72 -23.24 -26.57 -23.82
C PHE A 72 -24.47 -27.15 -24.56
N GLY A 73 -24.26 -28.22 -25.34
CA GLY A 73 -25.30 -28.94 -26.07
C GLY A 73 -25.61 -28.36 -27.47
N GLN A 74 -26.47 -29.07 -28.19
CA GLN A 74 -27.02 -28.66 -29.48
C GLN A 74 -28.54 -28.65 -29.38
N GLY A 75 -29.18 -27.72 -30.09
CA GLY A 75 -30.64 -27.60 -30.11
C GLY A 75 -31.16 -27.47 -31.53
N ARG A 76 -31.89 -26.38 -31.82
CA ARG A 76 -32.49 -26.14 -33.14
C ARG A 76 -31.47 -26.38 -34.28
N ASP A 77 -31.89 -27.15 -35.27
CA ASP A 77 -31.12 -27.47 -36.49
C ASP A 77 -29.73 -28.09 -36.22
N SER A 78 -29.54 -28.73 -35.05
CA SER A 78 -28.24 -29.24 -34.54
C SER A 78 -27.16 -28.15 -34.38
N LEU A 79 -27.56 -26.88 -34.31
CA LEU A 79 -26.65 -25.78 -34.02
C LEU A 79 -26.22 -25.82 -32.55
N PRO A 80 -24.98 -25.39 -32.23
CA PRO A 80 -24.55 -25.22 -30.85
C PRO A 80 -25.48 -24.27 -30.11
N ASN A 81 -25.82 -24.64 -28.88
CA ASN A 81 -26.53 -23.76 -27.97
C ASN A 81 -25.67 -22.52 -27.67
N ALA A 82 -26.29 -21.37 -27.41
CA ALA A 82 -25.61 -20.19 -26.93
C ALA A 82 -26.51 -19.28 -26.09
N ILE A 83 -25.88 -18.52 -25.19
CA ILE A 83 -26.50 -17.34 -24.55
C ILE A 83 -25.90 -16.09 -25.20
N TYR A 84 -26.75 -15.17 -25.63
CA TYR A 84 -26.36 -13.90 -26.22
C TYR A 84 -26.61 -12.74 -25.24
N VAL A 85 -25.61 -11.87 -25.05
CA VAL A 85 -25.74 -10.64 -24.26
C VAL A 85 -25.49 -9.45 -25.18
N SER A 86 -26.42 -8.48 -25.24
CA SER A 86 -26.35 -7.42 -26.26
C SER A 86 -25.30 -6.33 -25.97
N GLY A 87 -25.08 -6.01 -24.69
CA GLY A 87 -24.46 -4.75 -24.29
C GLY A 87 -25.28 -3.54 -24.76
N ASP A 88 -24.72 -2.34 -24.63
CA ASP A 88 -25.34 -1.11 -25.13
C ASP A 88 -25.26 -1.06 -26.66
N THR A 89 -26.31 -1.57 -27.31
CA THR A 89 -26.38 -1.75 -28.76
C THR A 89 -27.78 -1.44 -29.30
N VAL A 90 -27.85 -1.04 -30.57
CA VAL A 90 -29.11 -0.88 -31.33
C VAL A 90 -29.27 -2.04 -32.32
N TYR A 91 -30.49 -2.23 -32.85
CA TYR A 91 -30.72 -3.25 -33.88
C TYR A 91 -29.93 -2.92 -35.15
N VAL A 92 -29.09 -3.87 -35.60
CA VAL A 92 -28.44 -3.85 -36.92
C VAL A 92 -28.66 -5.19 -37.62
N GLU A 93 -28.80 -5.15 -38.94
CA GLU A 93 -29.28 -6.26 -39.77
C GLU A 93 -28.33 -7.46 -39.79
N GLU A 94 -27.05 -7.25 -39.47
CA GLU A 94 -26.02 -8.27 -39.35
C GLU A 94 -26.26 -9.23 -38.17
N LEU A 95 -26.95 -8.79 -37.11
CA LEU A 95 -27.16 -9.62 -35.91
C LEU A 95 -28.00 -10.87 -36.19
N LYS A 96 -28.89 -10.86 -37.18
CA LYS A 96 -29.70 -12.04 -37.55
C LYS A 96 -28.87 -13.23 -38.02
N GLN A 97 -27.63 -13.00 -38.49
CA GLN A 97 -26.71 -14.06 -38.88
C GLN A 97 -26.34 -15.00 -37.71
N MET A 98 -26.60 -14.60 -36.46
CA MET A 98 -26.48 -15.50 -35.31
C MET A 98 -27.41 -16.71 -35.40
N ALA A 99 -28.61 -16.57 -36.01
CA ALA A 99 -29.58 -17.66 -36.17
C ALA A 99 -29.10 -18.79 -37.10
N GLU A 100 -28.11 -18.51 -37.94
CA GLU A 100 -27.49 -19.47 -38.87
C GLU A 100 -26.33 -20.23 -38.22
N ARG A 101 -25.81 -19.71 -37.09
CA ARG A 101 -24.59 -20.18 -36.44
C ARG A 101 -24.83 -20.82 -35.07
N PHE A 102 -25.90 -20.42 -34.38
CA PHE A 102 -26.21 -20.81 -33.02
C PHE A 102 -27.74 -21.00 -32.82
N HIS A 103 -28.09 -21.83 -31.85
CA HIS A 103 -29.40 -21.83 -31.22
C HIS A 103 -29.34 -20.96 -29.96
N ILE A 104 -30.01 -19.81 -29.97
CA ILE A 104 -29.95 -18.84 -28.86
C ILE A 104 -30.95 -19.25 -27.77
N CYS A 105 -30.50 -19.99 -26.76
CA CYS A 105 -31.37 -20.46 -25.67
C CYS A 105 -31.85 -19.30 -24.79
N ALA A 106 -31.04 -18.26 -24.61
CA ALA A 106 -31.45 -17.03 -23.93
C ALA A 106 -30.76 -15.80 -24.54
N ALA A 107 -31.53 -14.73 -24.69
CA ALA A 107 -31.09 -13.42 -25.16
C ALA A 107 -31.24 -12.41 -24.01
N ILE A 108 -30.12 -11.86 -23.54
CA ILE A 108 -30.07 -10.88 -22.43
C ILE A 108 -29.79 -9.50 -23.02
N PHE A 109 -30.77 -8.60 -23.02
CA PHE A 109 -30.68 -7.32 -23.76
C PHE A 109 -30.63 -6.11 -22.83
N ASN A 110 -29.70 -5.18 -23.06
CA ASN A 110 -29.78 -3.81 -22.56
C ASN A 110 -30.81 -3.03 -23.39
N LEU A 111 -31.79 -2.40 -22.74
CA LEU A 111 -32.94 -1.79 -23.41
C LEU A 111 -33.16 -0.34 -22.95
N GLY A 112 -34.39 0.17 -23.06
CA GLY A 112 -34.78 1.47 -22.54
C GLY A 112 -34.61 2.64 -23.51
N ASN A 113 -34.32 2.37 -24.79
CA ASN A 113 -34.25 3.37 -25.87
C ASN A 113 -33.34 4.57 -25.50
N ALA A 114 -32.17 4.28 -24.97
CA ALA A 114 -31.25 5.32 -24.50
C ALA A 114 -30.70 6.15 -25.66
N HIS A 115 -30.43 7.43 -25.41
CA HIS A 115 -29.91 8.35 -26.40
C HIS A 115 -28.67 9.11 -25.88
N ALA A 116 -27.60 9.16 -26.67
CA ALA A 116 -26.39 9.94 -26.38
C ALA A 116 -26.23 11.13 -27.33
N HIS A 117 -25.54 12.17 -26.88
CA HIS A 117 -25.14 13.31 -27.70
C HIS A 117 -23.97 12.92 -28.63
N THR A 118 -23.99 13.42 -29.88
CA THR A 118 -22.91 13.18 -30.86
C THR A 118 -21.59 13.82 -30.44
N ASP A 119 -21.65 14.91 -29.67
CA ASP A 119 -20.52 15.44 -28.91
C ASP A 119 -20.91 15.50 -27.42
N MET A 120 -20.21 14.74 -26.58
CA MET A 120 -20.46 14.71 -25.13
C MET A 120 -20.01 15.98 -24.39
N THR A 121 -19.35 16.91 -25.09
CA THR A 121 -19.01 18.26 -24.60
C THR A 121 -20.00 19.34 -25.05
N ASP A 122 -20.88 19.04 -26.01
CA ASP A 122 -21.97 19.92 -26.46
C ASP A 122 -23.34 19.25 -26.28
N LEU A 123 -24.04 19.62 -25.21
CA LEU A 123 -25.39 19.14 -24.90
C LEU A 123 -26.49 19.70 -25.84
N THR A 124 -26.14 20.50 -26.85
CA THR A 124 -27.02 20.89 -27.95
C THR A 124 -26.81 20.06 -29.22
N SER A 125 -25.74 19.25 -29.27
CA SER A 125 -25.43 18.40 -30.42
C SER A 125 -26.52 17.34 -30.68
N PRO A 126 -26.74 16.91 -31.94
CA PRO A 126 -27.71 15.88 -32.28
C PRO A 126 -27.56 14.61 -31.43
N ARG A 127 -28.69 14.01 -31.04
CA ARG A 127 -28.69 12.74 -30.31
C ARG A 127 -28.84 11.55 -31.24
N TYR A 128 -28.20 10.44 -30.89
CA TYR A 128 -28.36 9.13 -31.53
C TYR A 128 -28.78 8.10 -30.50
N GLN A 129 -29.55 7.10 -30.95
CA GLN A 129 -29.97 5.97 -30.14
C GLN A 129 -28.78 5.04 -29.84
N ILE A 130 -28.68 4.52 -28.62
CA ILE A 130 -27.56 3.70 -28.14
C ILE A 130 -27.97 2.36 -27.53
N THR A 131 -29.22 2.22 -27.06
CA THR A 131 -29.81 0.92 -26.68
C THR A 131 -31.10 0.69 -27.44
N MET A 132 -31.45 -0.58 -27.67
CA MET A 132 -32.68 -0.94 -28.38
C MET A 132 -33.95 -0.44 -27.66
N ASP A 133 -34.96 -0.10 -28.45
CA ASP A 133 -36.35 -0.04 -28.00
C ASP A 133 -37.01 -1.44 -28.01
N GLY A 134 -38.23 -1.54 -27.49
CA GLY A 134 -38.99 -2.79 -27.43
C GLY A 134 -39.27 -3.43 -28.79
N LYS A 135 -39.48 -2.64 -29.85
CA LYS A 135 -39.79 -3.15 -31.20
C LYS A 135 -38.54 -3.66 -31.90
N GLN A 136 -37.41 -2.97 -31.75
CA GLN A 136 -36.09 -3.42 -32.19
C GLN A 136 -35.68 -4.72 -31.48
N ALA A 137 -35.90 -4.81 -30.16
CA ALA A 137 -35.64 -6.02 -29.38
C ALA A 137 -36.54 -7.19 -29.80
N ALA A 138 -37.84 -6.97 -29.94
CA ALA A 138 -38.78 -8.00 -30.39
C ALA A 138 -38.51 -8.47 -31.82
N ARG A 139 -38.11 -7.55 -32.71
CA ARG A 139 -37.59 -7.90 -34.03
C ARG A 139 -36.36 -8.80 -33.92
N LEU A 140 -35.36 -8.41 -33.10
CA LEU A 140 -34.13 -9.18 -32.97
C LEU A 140 -34.38 -10.59 -32.44
N VAL A 141 -35.18 -10.76 -31.39
CA VAL A 141 -35.56 -12.07 -30.82
C VAL A 141 -36.14 -13.01 -31.87
N ARG A 142 -37.07 -12.52 -32.70
CA ARG A 142 -37.68 -13.30 -33.79
C ARG A 142 -36.66 -13.66 -34.87
N GLU A 143 -35.77 -12.74 -35.23
CA GLU A 143 -34.77 -12.97 -36.29
C GLU A 143 -33.63 -13.89 -35.86
N ILE A 144 -33.14 -13.79 -34.61
CA ILE A 144 -32.13 -14.72 -34.06
C ILE A 144 -32.73 -16.07 -33.62
N LYS A 145 -34.07 -16.14 -33.58
CA LYS A 145 -34.87 -17.27 -33.07
C LYS A 145 -34.43 -17.67 -31.66
N ALA A 146 -34.44 -16.71 -30.74
CA ALA A 146 -34.16 -16.95 -29.33
C ALA A 146 -35.38 -17.56 -28.62
N ASP A 147 -35.15 -18.51 -27.71
CA ASP A 147 -36.24 -19.16 -26.97
C ASP A 147 -36.76 -18.27 -25.84
N TYR A 148 -35.86 -17.54 -25.17
CA TYR A 148 -36.17 -16.63 -24.07
C TYR A 148 -35.52 -15.26 -24.24
N LEU A 149 -36.27 -14.20 -23.93
CA LEU A 149 -35.79 -12.83 -23.74
C LEU A 149 -35.73 -12.48 -22.24
N VAL A 150 -34.56 -12.04 -21.80
CA VAL A 150 -34.31 -11.49 -20.45
C VAL A 150 -33.96 -10.01 -20.61
N PRO A 151 -34.88 -9.07 -20.33
CA PRO A 151 -34.60 -7.65 -20.41
C PRO A 151 -33.75 -7.19 -19.22
N MET A 152 -32.65 -6.51 -19.53
CA MET A 152 -31.67 -5.95 -18.60
C MET A 152 -31.62 -4.43 -18.81
N HIS A 153 -31.33 -3.66 -17.75
CA HIS A 153 -31.14 -2.20 -17.82
C HIS A 153 -32.19 -1.41 -18.66
N TYR A 154 -33.48 -1.59 -18.37
CA TYR A 154 -34.57 -0.82 -19.02
C TYR A 154 -35.16 0.29 -18.12
N GLU A 155 -34.67 0.41 -16.88
CA GLU A 155 -35.04 1.40 -15.87
C GLU A 155 -33.76 1.86 -15.13
N SER A 156 -33.86 2.94 -14.35
CA SER A 156 -32.80 3.52 -13.48
C SER A 156 -31.74 4.48 -14.09
N TRP A 157 -31.82 4.88 -15.36
CA TRP A 157 -30.90 5.88 -15.95
C TRP A 157 -31.63 7.08 -16.56
N HIS A 158 -31.12 8.30 -16.33
CA HIS A 158 -31.73 9.56 -16.78
C HIS A 158 -31.79 9.75 -18.31
N HIS A 159 -31.06 8.94 -19.07
CA HIS A 159 -30.99 9.01 -20.54
C HIS A 159 -31.81 7.93 -21.26
N SER A 160 -32.43 6.99 -20.53
CA SER A 160 -33.44 6.09 -21.08
C SER A 160 -34.70 6.88 -21.43
N THR A 161 -35.31 6.63 -22.59
CA THR A 161 -36.55 7.29 -23.02
C THR A 161 -37.72 6.31 -23.19
N GLN A 162 -37.51 5.04 -22.86
CA GLN A 162 -38.55 4.02 -22.73
C GLN A 162 -38.34 3.28 -21.41
N PHE A 163 -39.40 3.06 -20.64
CA PHE A 163 -39.33 2.39 -19.34
C PHE A 163 -40.18 1.12 -19.35
N GLY A 164 -40.22 0.37 -18.24
CA GLY A 164 -40.80 -0.98 -18.24
C GLY A 164 -42.28 -1.06 -18.61
N LYS A 165 -43.05 0.03 -18.46
CA LYS A 165 -44.46 0.05 -18.87
C LYS A 165 -44.59 0.12 -20.40
N GLU A 166 -43.90 1.06 -21.03
CA GLU A 166 -43.87 1.26 -22.48
C GLU A 166 -43.20 0.06 -23.18
N LEU A 167 -42.14 -0.47 -22.58
CA LEU A 167 -41.44 -1.66 -23.07
C LEU A 167 -42.34 -2.91 -23.06
N ARG A 168 -43.12 -3.12 -21.99
CA ARG A 168 -44.14 -4.19 -21.92
C ARG A 168 -45.22 -4.03 -22.98
N GLN A 169 -45.65 -2.81 -23.28
CA GLN A 169 -46.62 -2.54 -24.34
C GLN A 169 -46.07 -2.93 -25.72
N ASP A 170 -44.84 -2.53 -26.05
CA ASP A 170 -44.19 -2.93 -27.30
C ASP A 170 -44.08 -4.45 -27.45
N PHE A 171 -43.67 -5.16 -26.39
CA PHE A 171 -43.58 -6.63 -26.41
C PHE A 171 -44.95 -7.33 -26.53
N GLN A 172 -46.00 -6.72 -26.01
CA GLN A 172 -47.38 -7.19 -26.18
C GLN A 172 -47.90 -6.92 -27.61
N GLU A 173 -47.62 -5.75 -28.18
CA GLU A 173 -47.97 -5.40 -29.56
C GLU A 173 -47.22 -6.28 -30.59
N GLU A 174 -45.95 -6.61 -30.33
CA GLU A 174 -45.12 -7.45 -31.20
C GLU A 174 -45.31 -8.96 -30.97
N GLY A 175 -46.13 -9.36 -30.00
CA GLY A 175 -46.54 -10.74 -29.76
C GLY A 175 -45.46 -11.66 -29.15
N ILE A 176 -44.43 -11.11 -28.50
CA ILE A 176 -43.34 -11.89 -27.88
C ILE A 176 -43.45 -12.04 -26.35
N ASN A 177 -44.58 -11.61 -25.78
CA ASN A 177 -44.80 -11.57 -24.33
C ASN A 177 -44.68 -12.95 -23.64
N ASP A 178 -44.95 -14.04 -24.37
CA ASP A 178 -44.83 -15.43 -23.87
C ASP A 178 -43.38 -15.96 -23.87
N GLN A 179 -42.45 -15.28 -24.57
CA GLN A 179 -41.01 -15.60 -24.60
C GLN A 179 -40.22 -14.80 -23.56
N MET A 180 -40.88 -13.97 -22.76
CA MET A 180 -40.27 -12.96 -21.91
C MET A 180 -40.32 -13.34 -20.42
N SER A 181 -39.20 -13.19 -19.72
CA SER A 181 -39.14 -13.29 -18.26
C SER A 181 -38.89 -11.91 -17.62
N LEU A 182 -39.94 -11.29 -17.08
CA LEU A 182 -39.91 -9.95 -16.45
C LEU A 182 -40.33 -10.00 -14.98
N ARG A 183 -39.43 -9.64 -14.05
CA ARG A 183 -39.73 -9.13 -12.69
C ARG A 183 -38.67 -8.11 -12.22
N HIS A 184 -38.88 -7.53 -11.03
CA HIS A 184 -38.24 -6.30 -10.56
C HIS A 184 -36.70 -6.36 -10.48
N LEU A 185 -36.07 -5.19 -10.68
CA LEU A 185 -34.64 -4.94 -10.41
C LEU A 185 -34.24 -5.45 -9.01
N GLY A 186 -33.20 -6.27 -8.95
CA GLY A 186 -32.62 -6.80 -7.71
C GLY A 186 -32.78 -8.31 -7.49
N GLN A 187 -33.60 -9.02 -8.28
CA GLN A 187 -33.73 -10.48 -8.17
C GLN A 187 -32.58 -11.22 -8.87
N SER A 188 -32.15 -12.34 -8.27
CA SER A 188 -31.09 -13.21 -8.83
C SER A 188 -31.67 -14.24 -9.79
N LEU A 189 -31.02 -14.43 -10.95
CA LEU A 189 -31.32 -15.52 -11.87
C LEU A 189 -30.59 -16.78 -11.40
N LEU A 190 -31.32 -17.89 -11.19
CA LEU A 190 -30.73 -19.14 -10.73
C LEU A 190 -31.05 -20.25 -11.75
N ALA A 191 -30.08 -20.54 -12.62
CA ALA A 191 -30.15 -21.74 -13.46
C ALA A 191 -29.81 -22.97 -12.61
N LEU A 192 -30.73 -23.93 -12.54
CA LEU A 192 -30.56 -25.21 -11.84
C LEU A 192 -30.91 -26.37 -12.76
N ASP A 193 -30.09 -27.42 -12.72
CA ASP A 193 -30.51 -28.80 -12.98
C ASP A 193 -29.58 -29.77 -12.22
N GLY A 194 -30.09 -30.91 -11.77
CA GLY A 194 -29.33 -31.95 -11.04
C GLY A 194 -29.70 -32.19 -9.57
N ASP A 195 -29.71 -33.47 -9.18
CA ASP A 195 -30.18 -34.09 -7.93
C ASP A 195 -29.54 -33.53 -6.62
N PRO A 196 -30.29 -33.23 -5.53
CA PRO A 196 -29.76 -32.50 -4.37
C PRO A 196 -28.67 -33.18 -3.51
N GLU A 197 -28.42 -34.48 -3.67
CA GLU A 197 -27.57 -35.25 -2.73
C GLU A 197 -26.06 -35.34 -3.10
N ASN A 198 -25.60 -34.78 -4.23
CA ASN A 198 -24.20 -34.90 -4.66
C ASN A 198 -23.55 -33.57 -5.14
N TYR A 199 -23.19 -32.69 -4.20
CA TYR A 199 -22.36 -31.52 -4.49
C TYR A 199 -20.87 -31.75 -4.18
N SER A 200 -20.03 -31.73 -5.22
CA SER A 200 -18.60 -31.39 -5.09
C SER A 200 -18.19 -30.46 -6.24
N CYS A 201 -17.93 -29.19 -5.92
CA CYS A 201 -17.66 -28.17 -6.94
C CYS A 201 -16.15 -27.90 -7.06
N LYS A 202 -15.60 -28.03 -8.28
CA LYS A 202 -14.24 -27.58 -8.62
C LYS A 202 -14.33 -26.27 -9.39
N LYS A 203 -13.70 -25.21 -8.87
CA LYS A 203 -13.65 -23.89 -9.50
C LYS A 203 -12.91 -23.93 -10.84
N CYS A 204 -13.47 -23.30 -11.88
CA CYS A 204 -12.77 -22.91 -13.09
C CYS A 204 -12.97 -21.40 -13.32
N THR A 205 -11.91 -20.68 -13.68
CA THR A 205 -11.92 -19.22 -13.85
C THR A 205 -11.38 -18.89 -15.24
N PHE A 206 -12.13 -18.12 -16.05
CA PHE A 206 -11.76 -17.80 -17.43
C PHE A 206 -11.25 -16.36 -17.57
N ARG A 207 -10.19 -16.16 -18.37
CA ARG A 207 -9.63 -14.86 -18.76
C ARG A 207 -10.06 -14.50 -20.18
N THR A 208 -10.36 -13.23 -20.43
CA THR A 208 -10.59 -12.68 -21.78
C THR A 208 -9.28 -12.36 -22.50
N VAL A 209 -9.25 -12.53 -23.83
CA VAL A 209 -8.10 -12.19 -24.69
C VAL A 209 -8.58 -11.38 -25.90
N ASN A 210 -7.88 -10.28 -26.20
CA ASN A 210 -8.23 -9.35 -27.29
C ASN A 210 -7.74 -9.84 -28.67
N THR A 211 -8.65 -10.19 -29.60
CA THR A 211 -8.66 -9.81 -31.03
C THR A 211 -9.83 -10.47 -31.80
N PRO A 212 -10.24 -9.96 -32.99
CA PRO A 212 -11.45 -10.44 -33.68
C PRO A 212 -11.22 -11.70 -34.52
N TYR A 213 -12.34 -12.40 -34.77
CA TYR A 213 -12.49 -13.74 -35.40
C TYR A 213 -12.26 -14.93 -34.47
N VAL A 214 -13.09 -15.95 -34.67
CA VAL A 214 -13.32 -17.10 -33.77
C VAL A 214 -12.08 -17.98 -33.63
N ALA A 215 -11.74 -18.35 -32.39
CA ALA A 215 -10.80 -19.41 -32.08
C ALA A 215 -11.40 -20.38 -31.05
N VAL A 216 -11.52 -21.65 -31.44
CA VAL A 216 -11.76 -22.79 -30.55
C VAL A 216 -10.40 -23.23 -30.00
N VAL A 217 -10.32 -23.58 -28.70
CA VAL A 217 -9.11 -24.17 -28.11
C VAL A 217 -9.47 -25.47 -27.40
N VAL A 218 -8.96 -26.57 -27.97
CA VAL A 218 -9.04 -27.93 -27.41
C VAL A 218 -8.05 -28.05 -26.26
N SER A 219 -8.46 -28.69 -25.16
CA SER A 219 -7.59 -29.09 -24.05
C SER A 219 -7.09 -30.52 -24.28
N ASP A 220 -5.80 -30.77 -24.12
CA ASP A 220 -5.23 -32.12 -24.16
C ASP A 220 -4.53 -32.44 -22.83
N MET A 221 -4.97 -33.53 -22.19
CA MET A 221 -4.49 -34.00 -20.89
C MET A 221 -3.11 -34.67 -21.00
N MET A 222 -2.28 -34.61 -19.95
CA MET A 222 -1.58 -35.81 -19.41
C MET A 222 -0.75 -35.54 -18.14
N ARG A 223 -0.96 -36.40 -17.13
CA ARG A 223 -0.05 -36.83 -16.03
C ARG A 223 0.16 -35.92 -14.81
N HIS A 224 -0.74 -36.13 -13.84
CA HIS A 224 -0.33 -36.34 -12.45
C HIS A 224 -0.62 -37.79 -12.04
N HIS A 225 0.35 -38.46 -11.40
CA HIS A 225 0.15 -39.77 -10.80
C HIS A 225 1.18 -40.02 -9.69
N ALA A 226 0.81 -39.70 -8.44
CA ALA A 226 0.98 -40.58 -7.27
C ALA A 226 0.56 -39.87 -5.96
N ARG A 227 -0.40 -40.46 -5.24
CA ARG A 227 -0.48 -40.64 -3.76
C ARG A 227 -0.08 -39.43 -2.87
N GLY A 228 -0.91 -38.86 -2.00
CA GLY A 228 -2.25 -39.24 -1.52
C GLY A 228 -2.26 -39.48 -0.01
N ASN A 229 -2.96 -38.63 0.73
CA ASN A 229 -3.73 -38.92 1.95
C ASN A 229 -4.50 -37.65 2.40
N ASN A 230 -5.57 -37.84 3.15
CA ASN A 230 -6.45 -36.77 3.61
C ASN A 230 -5.85 -36.02 4.80
N GLU A 231 -6.01 -34.69 4.81
CA GLU A 231 -6.26 -33.88 6.01
C GLU A 231 -6.88 -32.53 5.57
N GLU A 232 -7.45 -31.77 6.51
CA GLU A 232 -8.47 -30.76 6.27
C GLU A 232 -7.98 -29.52 5.47
N VAL A 233 -8.68 -29.18 4.38
CA VAL A 233 -8.39 -27.97 3.59
C VAL A 233 -9.08 -26.74 4.20
N ALA A 234 -8.44 -26.14 5.19
CA ALA A 234 -8.75 -24.78 5.60
C ALA A 234 -8.12 -23.78 4.62
N ALA A 235 -8.93 -23.03 3.89
CA ALA A 235 -8.46 -22.01 2.94
C ALA A 235 -7.75 -20.86 3.69
N CYS A 236 -6.43 -20.77 3.52
CA CYS A 236 -5.64 -19.72 4.15
C CYS A 236 -5.71 -18.41 3.35
N HIS A 237 -6.05 -17.32 4.04
CA HIS A 237 -6.02 -15.96 3.51
C HIS A 237 -4.60 -15.41 3.62
N TYR A 238 -4.06 -14.80 2.55
CA TYR A 238 -2.69 -14.29 2.53
C TYR A 238 -2.61 -12.83 2.11
N ALA A 239 -2.23 -11.97 3.05
CA ALA A 239 -1.78 -10.62 2.78
C ALA A 239 -0.39 -10.63 2.11
N ILE A 240 0.01 -9.54 1.43
CA ILE A 240 1.40 -9.38 0.92
C ILE A 240 2.47 -9.46 1.99
N HIS A 241 2.12 -9.08 3.21
CA HIS A 241 3.00 -9.21 4.38
C HIS A 241 3.31 -10.70 4.66
N GLY A 242 2.61 -11.61 3.99
CA GLY A 242 2.58 -13.04 4.22
C GLY A 242 1.82 -13.33 5.50
N PRO A 243 1.96 -14.54 6.06
CA PRO A 243 1.81 -14.73 7.49
C PRO A 243 2.99 -14.10 8.25
N GLN A 244 3.25 -12.80 8.05
CA GLN A 244 3.60 -11.94 9.19
C GLN A 244 2.33 -11.62 9.97
N LYS A 245 1.65 -12.67 10.46
CA LYS A 245 1.29 -12.63 11.87
C LYS A 245 2.61 -12.40 12.58
N LYS A 246 2.84 -11.22 13.17
CA LYS A 246 3.82 -11.06 14.25
C LYS A 246 3.63 -12.27 15.16
N ARG A 247 4.58 -13.20 15.08
CA ARG A 247 4.43 -14.65 15.31
C ARG A 247 3.40 -14.93 16.40
N LYS A 248 2.23 -15.53 16.09
CA LYS A 248 1.17 -15.78 17.10
C LYS A 248 1.85 -16.46 18.29
N MET A 249 1.95 -15.72 19.41
CA MET A 249 3.14 -15.77 20.29
C MET A 249 3.61 -17.20 20.51
N VAL A 250 4.78 -17.56 19.97
CA VAL A 250 5.26 -18.93 20.16
C VAL A 250 5.48 -19.17 21.63
N SER A 251 4.73 -20.15 22.13
CA SER A 251 4.82 -20.67 23.49
C SER A 251 6.25 -21.14 23.77
N GLY A 252 6.93 -20.41 24.64
CA GLY A 252 8.31 -20.69 25.01
C GLY A 252 8.87 -19.53 25.83
N THR A 253 9.73 -19.85 26.80
CA THR A 253 10.46 -18.83 27.55
C THR A 253 11.51 -18.19 26.62
N PRO A 254 11.48 -16.86 26.43
CA PRO A 254 12.53 -16.15 25.70
C PRO A 254 13.86 -16.23 26.46
N LEU A 255 14.97 -16.31 25.74
CA LEU A 255 16.30 -16.44 26.34
C LEU A 255 16.85 -15.09 26.80
N SER A 256 17.42 -15.09 28.00
CA SER A 256 18.17 -13.96 28.55
C SER A 256 19.47 -13.68 27.78
N TRP A 257 20.04 -12.49 27.92
CA TRP A 257 21.28 -12.13 27.22
C TRP A 257 22.44 -13.11 27.51
N GLN A 258 22.60 -13.57 28.75
CA GLN A 258 23.64 -14.54 29.13
C GLN A 258 23.43 -15.91 28.47
N GLU A 259 22.18 -16.32 28.22
CA GLU A 259 21.86 -17.54 27.47
C GLU A 259 22.08 -17.32 25.96
N LEU A 260 21.63 -16.18 25.42
CA LEU A 260 21.81 -15.81 24.02
C LEU A 260 23.28 -15.82 23.61
N GLN A 261 24.18 -15.27 24.43
CA GLN A 261 25.63 -15.29 24.17
C GLN A 261 26.18 -16.72 24.00
N GLN A 262 25.62 -17.71 24.70
CA GLN A 262 26.05 -19.11 24.61
C GLN A 262 25.51 -19.80 23.34
N VAL A 263 24.27 -19.51 22.96
CA VAL A 263 23.59 -20.20 21.83
C VAL A 263 23.75 -19.49 20.49
N ALA A 264 24.06 -18.18 20.46
CA ALA A 264 24.14 -17.38 19.25
C ALA A 264 25.05 -17.96 18.14
N PRO A 265 26.22 -18.57 18.43
CA PRO A 265 27.02 -19.22 17.40
C PRO A 265 26.30 -20.38 16.70
N ILE A 266 25.54 -21.19 17.45
CA ILE A 266 24.77 -22.34 16.95
C ILE A 266 23.50 -21.86 16.23
N ALA A 267 22.79 -20.90 16.82
CA ALA A 267 21.62 -20.27 16.21
C ALA A 267 21.96 -19.65 14.86
N ARG A 268 23.12 -18.97 14.75
CA ARG A 268 23.62 -18.38 13.49
C ARG A 268 23.89 -19.45 12.43
N GLN A 269 24.46 -20.60 12.80
CA GLN A 269 24.65 -21.73 11.87
C GLN A 269 23.30 -22.27 11.38
N GLY A 270 22.33 -22.47 12.29
CA GLY A 270 20.98 -22.89 11.92
C GLY A 270 20.27 -21.89 10.99
N ALA A 271 20.41 -20.59 11.24
CA ALA A 271 19.87 -19.52 10.40
C ALA A 271 20.49 -19.51 8.98
N VAL A 272 21.78 -19.80 8.84
CA VAL A 272 22.45 -19.92 7.52
C VAL A 272 21.90 -21.10 6.73
N GLU A 273 21.74 -22.27 7.36
CA GLU A 273 21.21 -23.45 6.67
C GLU A 273 19.72 -23.31 6.33
N GLN A 274 18.90 -22.69 7.20
CA GLN A 274 17.51 -22.31 6.90
C GLN A 274 17.44 -21.34 5.71
N LEU A 275 18.25 -20.27 5.70
CA LEU A 275 18.33 -19.33 4.59
C LEU A 275 18.72 -20.02 3.28
N LEU A 276 19.73 -20.90 3.30
CA LEU A 276 20.15 -21.64 2.10
C LEU A 276 19.09 -22.62 1.61
N SER A 277 18.37 -23.29 2.51
CA SER A 277 17.24 -24.15 2.16
C SER A 277 16.12 -23.32 1.51
N LEU A 278 15.73 -22.21 2.13
CA LEU A 278 14.69 -21.31 1.66
C LEU A 278 15.03 -20.69 0.30
N TRP A 279 16.21 -20.07 0.17
CA TRP A 279 16.65 -19.46 -1.08
C TRP A 279 16.72 -20.46 -2.23
N LYS A 280 17.20 -21.70 -1.99
CA LYS A 280 17.23 -22.74 -3.03
C LYS A 280 15.84 -23.14 -3.54
N ARG A 281 14.81 -23.11 -2.69
CA ARG A 281 13.41 -23.32 -3.11
C ARG A 281 12.83 -22.12 -3.86
N GLN A 282 13.25 -20.91 -3.50
CA GLN A 282 12.57 -19.66 -3.88
C GLN A 282 13.27 -18.81 -4.96
N LYS A 283 14.56 -19.05 -5.26
CA LYS A 283 15.35 -18.26 -6.22
C LYS A 283 14.80 -18.25 -7.66
N ASP A 284 14.22 -19.38 -8.09
CA ASP A 284 13.67 -19.55 -9.44
C ASP A 284 12.15 -19.23 -9.51
N ARG A 285 11.59 -18.69 -8.42
CA ARG A 285 10.17 -18.32 -8.31
C ARG A 285 9.84 -17.07 -9.15
N SER A 286 8.64 -17.07 -9.75
CA SER A 286 8.13 -15.96 -10.55
C SER A 286 6.66 -15.66 -10.22
N ASP A 287 6.38 -14.40 -9.88
CA ASP A 287 5.06 -13.91 -9.43
C ASP A 287 4.70 -12.64 -10.22
N LEU A 288 4.03 -12.79 -11.36
CA LEU A 288 3.80 -11.66 -12.29
C LEU A 288 2.75 -10.64 -11.80
N GLU A 289 2.02 -10.96 -10.73
CA GLU A 289 0.97 -10.10 -10.20
C GLU A 289 1.60 -8.96 -9.38
N PRO A 290 1.37 -7.68 -9.73
CA PRO A 290 2.07 -6.53 -9.18
C PRO A 290 1.44 -6.08 -7.85
N LEU A 291 1.22 -7.05 -6.97
CA LEU A 291 0.57 -6.89 -5.69
C LEU A 291 1.41 -5.92 -4.83
N TRP A 292 0.76 -5.00 -4.12
CA TRP A 292 1.42 -4.11 -3.14
C TRP A 292 0.52 -3.79 -1.94
N GLY A 293 1.09 -3.23 -0.87
CA GLY A 293 0.34 -2.89 0.34
C GLY A 293 1.09 -1.92 1.25
N ASP A 294 0.35 -1.17 2.06
CA ASP A 294 0.85 -0.20 3.02
C ASP A 294 0.74 -0.70 4.47
N GLU A 295 1.62 -0.21 5.33
CA GLU A 295 1.57 -0.37 6.80
C GLU A 295 1.58 1.05 7.39
N ILE A 296 0.54 1.43 8.16
CA ILE A 296 0.47 2.70 8.90
C ILE A 296 0.48 2.43 10.40
N GLU A 297 1.32 3.16 11.12
CA GLU A 297 1.35 3.19 12.58
C GLU A 297 0.60 4.42 13.11
N TYR A 298 -0.34 4.22 14.04
CA TYR A 298 -1.13 5.26 14.69
C TYR A 298 -0.73 5.41 16.16
N THR A 299 -0.52 6.66 16.60
CA THR A 299 -0.41 7.03 18.02
C THR A 299 -1.80 7.15 18.64
N LEU A 300 -2.05 6.47 19.75
CA LEU A 300 -3.27 6.58 20.55
C LEU A 300 -3.16 7.75 21.53
N VAL A 301 -4.13 8.67 21.51
CA VAL A 301 -4.18 9.85 22.39
C VAL A 301 -5.52 9.96 23.12
N SER A 302 -5.54 10.67 24.26
CA SER A 302 -6.74 11.11 24.98
C SER A 302 -6.71 12.64 25.15
N LEU A 303 -7.84 13.30 24.92
CA LEU A 303 -8.00 14.76 24.94
C LEU A 303 -8.95 15.21 26.07
N ASP A 304 -8.37 15.60 27.21
CA ASP A 304 -9.11 16.22 28.32
C ASP A 304 -9.35 17.70 28.01
N ALA A 305 -10.58 18.05 27.60
CA ALA A 305 -10.97 19.41 27.26
C ALA A 305 -11.09 20.34 28.48
N ASP A 306 -11.50 19.83 29.64
CA ASP A 306 -11.65 20.62 30.86
C ASP A 306 -10.29 21.09 31.39
N ARG A 307 -9.24 20.28 31.18
CA ARG A 307 -7.85 20.61 31.54
C ARG A 307 -7.03 21.18 30.38
N SER A 308 -7.54 21.16 29.15
CA SER A 308 -6.75 21.38 27.93
C SER A 308 -5.45 20.55 27.91
N ARG A 309 -5.58 19.24 28.12
CA ARG A 309 -4.47 18.28 28.22
C ARG A 309 -4.61 17.16 27.20
N ALA A 310 -3.57 16.96 26.40
CA ALA A 310 -3.40 15.74 25.59
C ALA A 310 -2.50 14.74 26.33
N THR A 311 -2.84 13.44 26.26
CA THR A 311 -2.03 12.34 26.84
C THR A 311 -1.94 11.16 25.87
N LEU A 312 -0.88 10.37 25.98
CA LEU A 312 -0.73 9.08 25.32
C LEU A 312 -1.60 8.01 25.99
N LEU A 313 -2.44 7.34 25.21
CA LEU A 313 -3.36 6.32 25.71
C LEU A 313 -2.70 4.93 25.63
N LEU A 314 -2.32 4.37 26.78
CA LEU A 314 -1.60 3.09 26.92
C LEU A 314 -2.56 1.88 26.86
N ASN A 315 -3.25 1.70 25.72
CA ASN A 315 -4.42 0.83 25.58
C ASN A 315 -4.38 -0.14 24.38
N GLN A 316 -3.23 -0.30 23.72
CA GLN A 316 -3.03 -1.18 22.57
C GLN A 316 -3.58 -2.60 22.78
N GLU A 317 -3.31 -3.21 23.94
CA GLU A 317 -3.66 -4.62 24.19
C GLU A 317 -5.17 -4.84 24.28
N ASP A 318 -5.91 -3.85 24.76
CA ASP A 318 -7.36 -3.90 24.89
C ASP A 318 -8.04 -3.70 23.53
N ILE A 319 -7.50 -2.82 22.69
CA ILE A 319 -7.98 -2.61 21.31
C ILE A 319 -7.84 -3.91 20.51
N LEU A 320 -6.63 -4.50 20.48
CA LEU A 320 -6.35 -5.72 19.72
C LEU A 320 -7.14 -6.93 20.24
N ARG A 321 -7.31 -7.06 21.56
CA ARG A 321 -8.12 -8.11 22.18
C ARG A 321 -9.61 -7.98 21.85
N LYS A 322 -10.14 -6.74 21.80
CA LYS A 322 -11.53 -6.50 21.39
C LYS A 322 -11.71 -6.81 19.90
N GLU A 323 -10.75 -6.48 19.04
CA GLU A 323 -10.77 -6.82 17.61
C GLU A 323 -10.79 -8.34 17.37
N GLU A 324 -9.86 -9.11 17.96
CA GLU A 324 -9.84 -10.59 17.80
C GLU A 324 -11.16 -11.23 18.26
N SER A 325 -11.80 -10.65 19.29
CA SER A 325 -13.10 -11.10 19.79
C SER A 325 -14.28 -10.78 18.86
N GLN A 326 -14.25 -9.68 18.12
CA GLN A 326 -15.32 -9.28 17.19
C GLN A 326 -15.21 -9.98 15.83
N CYS A 327 -13.99 -10.15 15.30
CA CYS A 327 -13.74 -10.88 14.06
C CYS A 327 -14.22 -12.35 14.12
N SER A 328 -14.39 -12.90 15.32
CA SER A 328 -14.98 -14.23 15.55
C SER A 328 -16.50 -14.31 15.32
N SER A 329 -17.17 -13.20 14.96
CA SER A 329 -18.64 -13.10 14.89
C SER A 329 -19.21 -12.26 13.73
N ALA A 330 -18.37 -11.79 12.80
CA ALA A 330 -18.78 -10.86 11.75
C ALA A 330 -19.34 -11.54 10.48
N GLU A 331 -20.32 -10.89 9.85
CA GLU A 331 -20.79 -11.20 8.48
C GLU A 331 -19.67 -11.02 7.45
N GLU A 332 -19.79 -11.64 6.27
CA GLU A 332 -18.84 -11.50 5.15
C GLU A 332 -18.59 -10.02 4.80
N VAL A 333 -17.39 -9.54 5.13
CA VAL A 333 -16.87 -8.25 4.70
C VAL A 333 -16.15 -8.44 3.37
N GLU A 334 -16.48 -7.64 2.35
CA GLU A 334 -15.76 -7.63 1.07
C GLU A 334 -14.24 -7.53 1.30
N PRO A 335 -13.38 -8.38 0.69
CA PRO A 335 -11.98 -8.53 1.12
C PRO A 335 -11.14 -7.23 1.11
N TRP A 336 -11.37 -6.33 0.15
CA TRP A 336 -10.70 -5.02 0.08
C TRP A 336 -11.19 -3.99 1.13
N ASN A 337 -12.23 -4.32 1.89
CA ASN A 337 -12.70 -3.57 3.06
C ASN A 337 -12.16 -4.15 4.37
N GLU A 338 -11.55 -5.33 4.36
CA GLU A 338 -10.83 -5.89 5.51
C GLU A 338 -9.58 -5.02 5.82
N VAL A 339 -9.25 -4.93 7.10
CA VAL A 339 -8.08 -4.25 7.66
C VAL A 339 -7.57 -5.15 8.78
N LYS A 340 -6.26 -5.24 8.94
CA LYS A 340 -5.61 -6.04 9.99
C LYS A 340 -4.92 -5.11 10.98
N LEU A 341 -5.24 -5.24 12.26
CA LEU A 341 -4.56 -4.52 13.33
C LEU A 341 -3.43 -5.38 13.92
N GLN A 342 -2.30 -4.75 14.25
CA GLN A 342 -1.13 -5.40 14.83
C GLN A 342 -0.59 -4.62 16.03
N ALA A 343 0.03 -5.36 16.96
CA ALA A 343 0.77 -4.77 18.07
C ALA A 343 2.14 -4.24 17.60
N GLU A 344 2.45 -3.00 17.94
CA GLU A 344 3.77 -2.40 17.88
C GLU A 344 4.43 -2.31 19.26
N TRP A 345 5.68 -1.86 19.27
CA TRP A 345 6.57 -1.91 20.44
C TRP A 345 6.09 -1.02 21.59
N ALA A 346 5.33 0.05 21.34
CA ALA A 346 4.78 0.92 22.38
C ALA A 346 3.27 0.67 22.64
N ARG A 347 2.85 0.77 23.91
CA ARG A 347 1.44 0.54 24.33
C ARG A 347 0.44 1.60 23.85
N HIS A 348 0.97 2.72 23.35
CA HIS A 348 0.21 3.80 22.73
C HIS A 348 0.26 3.74 21.20
N MET A 349 0.71 2.65 20.59
CA MET A 349 0.64 2.46 19.14
C MET A 349 -0.46 1.45 18.76
N VAL A 350 -0.91 1.53 17.51
CA VAL A 350 -1.52 0.41 16.77
C VAL A 350 -1.00 0.50 15.34
N GLU A 351 -0.50 -0.61 14.80
CA GLU A 351 -0.20 -0.72 13.36
C GLU A 351 -1.42 -1.28 12.63
N ALA A 352 -1.72 -0.78 11.44
CA ALA A 352 -2.80 -1.27 10.60
C ALA A 352 -2.39 -1.39 9.12
N THR A 353 -2.81 -2.49 8.50
CA THR A 353 -2.59 -2.82 7.09
C THR A 353 -3.94 -3.09 6.41
N PRO A 354 -4.05 -3.09 5.06
CA PRO A 354 -5.20 -3.68 4.41
C PRO A 354 -5.24 -5.20 4.70
N GLY A 355 -6.45 -5.79 4.72
CA GLY A 355 -6.62 -7.21 4.99
C GLY A 355 -6.09 -8.09 3.86
N GLU A 356 -6.40 -7.72 2.62
CA GLU A 356 -5.82 -8.29 1.40
C GLU A 356 -4.94 -7.26 0.69
N PRO A 357 -3.97 -7.70 -0.14
CA PRO A 357 -3.12 -6.77 -0.87
C PRO A 357 -3.87 -6.03 -1.99
N TYR A 358 -3.39 -4.84 -2.32
CA TYR A 358 -3.87 -4.11 -3.48
C TYR A 358 -3.31 -4.70 -4.78
N GLY A 359 -4.14 -4.71 -5.83
CA GLY A 359 -3.70 -4.92 -7.19
C GLY A 359 -3.05 -3.69 -7.81
N GLY A 360 -2.72 -3.78 -9.10
CA GLY A 360 -2.03 -2.72 -9.85
C GLY A 360 -2.89 -1.85 -10.74
N ASP A 361 -4.20 -2.11 -10.81
CA ASP A 361 -5.13 -1.30 -11.60
C ASP A 361 -5.40 0.04 -10.89
N VAL A 362 -5.77 1.08 -11.65
CA VAL A 362 -6.04 2.41 -11.05
C VAL A 362 -7.18 2.37 -10.04
N MET A 363 -8.14 1.47 -10.23
CA MET A 363 -9.24 1.30 -9.27
C MET A 363 -8.76 0.73 -7.93
N ASP A 364 -7.62 0.03 -7.87
CA ASP A 364 -6.99 -0.40 -6.61
C ASP A 364 -6.21 0.73 -5.95
N LEU A 365 -5.48 1.55 -6.73
CA LEU A 365 -4.85 2.77 -6.21
C LEU A 365 -5.87 3.70 -5.53
N LEU A 366 -7.06 3.83 -6.13
CA LEU A 366 -8.15 4.65 -5.59
C LEU A 366 -8.90 4.01 -4.42
N ARG A 367 -8.59 2.76 -4.03
CA ARG A 367 -9.09 2.12 -2.80
C ARG A 367 -8.22 2.40 -1.58
N VAL A 368 -6.96 2.82 -1.76
CA VAL A 368 -5.97 3.01 -0.69
C VAL A 368 -6.47 3.98 0.38
N GLU A 369 -6.80 5.22 0.00
CA GLU A 369 -7.39 6.23 0.88
C GLU A 369 -8.67 5.72 1.57
N GLY A 370 -9.54 5.03 0.82
CA GLY A 370 -10.79 4.45 1.34
C GLY A 370 -10.59 3.25 2.29
N ASN A 371 -9.43 2.59 2.24
CA ASN A 371 -9.04 1.56 3.20
C ASN A 371 -8.43 2.20 4.46
N MET A 372 -7.55 3.19 4.31
CA MET A 372 -6.98 3.98 5.41
C MET A 372 -8.09 4.63 6.27
N LYS A 373 -9.06 5.30 5.64
CA LYS A 373 -10.23 5.94 6.28
C LYS A 373 -11.20 5.00 7.03
N ARG A 374 -10.98 3.68 6.99
CA ARG A 374 -11.72 2.68 7.81
C ARG A 374 -10.96 2.25 9.06
N ARG A 375 -9.65 2.50 9.11
CA ARG A 375 -8.79 2.27 10.27
C ARG A 375 -9.13 3.31 11.34
N TYR A 376 -9.24 4.57 10.90
CA TYR A 376 -9.60 5.74 11.70
C TYR A 376 -11.09 5.78 12.11
N VAL A 377 -11.37 6.64 13.11
CA VAL A 377 -12.66 7.26 13.56
C VAL A 377 -13.13 6.91 14.97
N VAL A 378 -13.31 7.99 15.73
CA VAL A 378 -13.90 8.12 17.07
C VAL A 378 -15.34 8.61 16.98
N LEU A 379 -16.20 8.20 17.91
CA LEU A 379 -17.60 8.63 17.94
C LEU A 379 -17.77 10.01 18.60
N SER A 380 -17.83 11.08 17.79
CA SER A 380 -18.35 12.37 18.25
C SER A 380 -19.88 12.36 18.32
N ALA A 381 -20.44 12.71 19.49
CA ALA A 381 -21.86 12.54 19.83
C ALA A 381 -22.84 13.53 19.13
N SER A 382 -22.43 14.19 18.05
CA SER A 382 -23.12 15.38 17.50
C SER A 382 -23.43 15.34 16.00
N ARG A 383 -23.25 14.21 15.29
CA ARG A 383 -23.63 14.09 13.85
C ARG A 383 -24.80 13.10 13.66
N PRO A 384 -25.91 13.50 13.00
CA PRO A 384 -27.10 12.66 12.89
C PRO A 384 -27.00 11.58 11.78
N ILE A 385 -27.04 10.31 12.20
CA ILE A 385 -27.68 9.11 11.58
C ILE A 385 -27.38 8.72 10.10
N VAL A 386 -26.98 9.60 9.19
CA VAL A 386 -26.73 9.23 7.76
C VAL A 386 -25.36 8.59 7.49
N ASP A 387 -24.45 8.56 8.46
CA ASP A 387 -23.09 7.96 8.31
C ASP A 387 -23.03 6.48 8.79
N PHE A 388 -24.18 5.84 8.99
CA PHE A 388 -24.39 4.51 9.60
C PHE A 388 -23.73 3.32 8.86
N PHE A 389 -23.20 3.53 7.65
CA PHE A 389 -22.58 2.48 6.82
C PHE A 389 -21.05 2.40 6.92
N ARG A 390 -20.38 3.27 7.68
CA ARG A 390 -18.92 3.17 7.87
C ARG A 390 -18.60 2.28 9.08
N ARG A 391 -18.36 0.98 8.85
CA ARG A 391 -17.65 0.12 9.84
C ARG A 391 -16.22 0.70 10.00
N LYS A 392 -15.86 1.11 11.21
CA LYS A 392 -14.68 1.91 11.57
C LYS A 392 -13.94 1.21 12.72
N LEU A 393 -12.69 0.79 12.51
CA LEU A 393 -12.13 -0.34 13.26
C LEU A 393 -11.42 0.00 14.58
N ILE A 394 -10.61 1.05 14.65
CA ILE A 394 -9.86 1.34 15.90
C ILE A 394 -10.76 2.08 16.90
N GLY A 395 -11.36 3.21 16.50
CA GLY A 395 -12.06 4.09 17.44
C GLY A 395 -13.45 3.63 17.89
N GLN A 396 -14.00 2.54 17.33
CA GLN A 396 -15.12 1.82 17.97
C GLN A 396 -14.76 1.19 19.33
N PHE A 397 -13.45 1.05 19.62
CA PHE A 397 -12.94 0.52 20.89
C PHE A 397 -12.52 1.60 21.89
N LEU A 398 -12.67 2.88 21.50
CA LEU A 398 -12.22 4.08 22.21
C LEU A 398 -13.40 4.91 22.73
N SER A 399 -13.14 5.73 23.75
CA SER A 399 -14.08 6.74 24.24
C SER A 399 -14.16 7.95 23.29
N PRO A 400 -15.20 8.82 23.37
CA PRO A 400 -15.35 10.00 22.50
C PRO A 400 -14.20 11.03 22.55
N ASP A 401 -13.40 11.01 23.61
CA ASP A 401 -12.22 11.84 23.88
C ASP A 401 -10.89 11.16 23.49
N GLN A 402 -10.94 9.93 22.96
CA GLN A 402 -9.78 9.08 22.69
C GLN A 402 -9.64 8.79 21.21
N HIS A 403 -8.49 9.11 20.62
CA HIS A 403 -8.29 9.10 19.17
C HIS A 403 -7.07 8.25 18.76
N PRO A 404 -7.13 7.44 17.69
CA PRO A 404 -5.94 7.09 16.95
C PRO A 404 -5.53 8.31 16.12
N VAL A 405 -4.24 8.60 15.98
CA VAL A 405 -3.74 9.72 15.19
C VAL A 405 -2.49 9.27 14.44
N PRO A 406 -2.38 9.44 13.11
CA PRO A 406 -1.17 9.15 12.36
C PRO A 406 -0.12 10.24 12.59
N LEU A 407 0.40 10.25 13.82
CA LEU A 407 1.36 11.19 14.34
C LEU A 407 2.68 10.47 14.60
N CYS A 408 3.77 10.99 14.04
CA CYS A 408 5.07 10.34 14.14
C CYS A 408 5.58 10.25 15.59
N VAL A 409 5.60 11.38 16.33
CA VAL A 409 6.00 11.41 17.74
C VAL A 409 5.03 12.31 18.51
N PHE A 410 4.58 11.84 19.67
CA PHE A 410 3.77 12.67 20.56
C PHE A 410 4.61 13.81 21.17
N PRO A 411 4.24 15.09 20.98
CA PRO A 411 5.04 16.25 21.40
C PRO A 411 5.52 16.24 22.85
N GLY A 412 4.68 15.76 23.78
CA GLY A 412 4.99 15.72 25.22
C GLY A 412 5.61 14.41 25.72
N LEU A 413 6.08 13.53 24.83
CA LEU A 413 6.62 12.22 25.22
C LEU A 413 7.89 12.37 26.07
N GLY A 414 7.80 11.99 27.34
CA GLY A 414 8.89 12.08 28.33
C GLY A 414 8.99 13.41 29.06
N GLU A 415 8.00 14.30 28.94
CA GLU A 415 7.92 15.52 29.74
C GLU A 415 7.60 15.22 31.22
N LYS A 416 7.87 16.16 32.13
CA LYS A 416 7.53 15.98 33.55
C LYS A 416 6.03 16.18 33.78
N GLY A 417 5.45 15.37 34.67
CA GLY A 417 4.02 15.35 34.95
C GLY A 417 3.25 14.37 34.05
N GLN A 418 1.92 14.43 34.08
CA GLN A 418 1.07 13.45 33.42
C GLN A 418 1.04 13.63 31.90
N PHE A 419 1.80 12.82 31.16
CA PHE A 419 1.69 12.70 29.69
C PHE A 419 1.05 11.38 29.21
N THR A 420 0.60 10.50 30.12
CA THR A 420 -0.05 9.21 29.80
C THR A 420 -1.44 9.03 30.44
N LEU A 421 -2.24 8.17 29.84
CA LEU A 421 -3.49 7.63 30.39
C LEU A 421 -3.50 6.08 30.27
N PRO A 422 -3.68 5.33 31.37
CA PRO A 422 -3.67 5.80 32.76
C PRO A 422 -2.39 6.56 33.12
N GLU A 423 -2.49 7.40 34.14
CA GLU A 423 -1.31 8.02 34.76
C GLU A 423 -0.42 6.91 35.32
N SER A 424 0.89 7.01 35.08
CA SER A 424 1.87 6.01 35.52
C SER A 424 1.91 5.98 37.05
N PRO A 425 1.50 4.89 37.73
CA PRO A 425 1.47 4.83 39.20
C PRO A 425 2.87 4.91 39.84
N ASP A 426 3.92 4.59 39.08
CA ASP A 426 5.32 4.83 39.40
C ASP A 426 5.92 5.67 38.25
N GLU A 427 6.63 6.76 38.53
CA GLU A 427 7.41 7.53 37.52
C GLU A 427 8.63 6.74 36.98
N ALA A 428 8.80 5.49 37.42
CA ALA A 428 10.08 4.80 37.49
C ALA A 428 10.30 3.64 36.50
N SER A 429 9.36 3.30 35.59
CA SER A 429 9.59 2.18 34.65
C SER A 429 9.27 2.45 33.17
N LEU A 430 10.31 2.28 32.35
CA LEU A 430 10.26 2.15 30.89
C LEU A 430 9.29 1.05 30.42
N GLU A 431 8.97 0.11 31.31
CA GLU A 431 8.04 -1.00 31.11
C GLU A 431 6.61 -0.54 30.85
N GLN A 432 6.19 0.63 31.33
CA GLN A 432 4.81 1.12 31.11
C GLN A 432 4.57 1.70 29.72
N ILE A 433 5.61 2.19 29.04
CA ILE A 433 5.50 2.68 27.66
C ILE A 433 5.68 1.52 26.67
N CYS A 434 6.56 0.57 26.98
CA CYS A 434 6.83 -0.61 26.14
C CYS A 434 5.68 -1.63 26.23
N CYS A 435 5.38 -2.30 25.11
CA CYS A 435 4.37 -3.33 25.06
C CYS A 435 4.78 -4.56 25.91
N PRO A 436 3.90 -5.08 26.79
CA PRO A 436 4.18 -6.21 27.68
C PRO A 436 4.12 -7.57 26.97
N ILE A 437 4.00 -7.58 25.63
CA ILE A 437 4.20 -8.81 24.85
C ILE A 437 5.64 -9.30 25.05
N PRO A 438 5.88 -10.58 25.43
CA PRO A 438 7.20 -11.09 25.79
C PRO A 438 8.30 -10.86 24.75
N ARG A 439 7.95 -10.77 23.45
CA ARG A 439 8.88 -10.37 22.38
C ARG A 439 9.49 -8.99 22.65
N TYR A 440 8.67 -7.97 22.86
CA TYR A 440 9.13 -6.58 23.01
C TYR A 440 9.85 -6.37 24.35
N ILE A 441 9.36 -6.98 25.45
CA ILE A 441 10.07 -7.02 26.73
C ILE A 441 11.49 -7.57 26.54
N MET A 442 11.63 -8.77 25.96
CA MET A 442 12.92 -9.44 25.83
C MET A 442 13.86 -8.72 24.85
N MET A 443 13.33 -8.19 23.75
CA MET A 443 14.11 -7.35 22.83
C MET A 443 14.68 -6.11 23.52
N THR A 444 13.87 -5.40 24.31
CA THR A 444 14.32 -4.26 25.11
C THR A 444 15.41 -4.67 26.11
N GLN A 445 15.17 -5.72 26.90
CA GLN A 445 16.12 -6.19 27.94
C GLN A 445 17.47 -6.61 27.33
N ASN A 446 17.45 -7.41 26.26
CA ASN A 446 18.67 -7.90 25.63
C ASN A 446 19.43 -6.81 24.85
N LEU A 447 18.72 -5.85 24.25
CA LEU A 447 19.35 -4.70 23.61
C LEU A 447 20.13 -3.86 24.62
N LEU A 448 19.51 -3.55 25.76
CA LEU A 448 20.16 -2.81 26.85
C LEU A 448 21.34 -3.59 27.46
N ALA A 449 21.16 -4.90 27.70
CA ALA A 449 22.21 -5.77 28.24
C ALA A 449 23.41 -5.93 27.31
N ARG A 450 23.20 -6.05 25.99
CA ARG A 450 24.27 -6.11 24.99
C ARG A 450 25.02 -4.78 24.88
N ARG A 451 24.28 -3.68 24.82
CA ARG A 451 24.79 -2.31 24.59
C ARG A 451 25.79 -1.87 25.66
N GLN A 452 25.61 -2.27 26.93
CA GLN A 452 26.49 -1.93 28.08
C GLN A 452 26.68 -0.42 28.35
N ARG A 453 25.84 0.44 27.77
CA ARG A 453 25.79 1.89 27.96
C ARG A 453 24.34 2.36 27.92
N ARG A 454 24.04 3.50 28.55
CA ARG A 454 22.67 4.05 28.57
C ARG A 454 22.15 4.38 27.17
N VAL A 455 20.83 4.41 27.02
CA VAL A 455 20.14 4.97 25.85
C VAL A 455 19.93 6.45 26.12
N GLU A 456 20.79 7.28 25.55
CA GLU A 456 20.78 8.74 25.71
C GLU A 456 20.94 9.34 24.32
N SER A 457 20.07 10.29 23.99
CA SER A 457 20.12 11.11 22.78
C SER A 457 20.13 12.57 23.18
N TYR A 458 20.90 13.38 22.46
CA TYR A 458 20.95 14.81 22.64
C TYR A 458 20.52 15.46 21.32
N ILE A 459 19.28 15.93 21.25
CA ILE A 459 18.71 16.52 20.04
C ILE A 459 18.86 18.04 20.14
N PRO A 460 19.47 18.73 19.16
CA PRO A 460 19.63 20.18 19.23
C PRO A 460 18.29 20.88 19.43
N VAL A 461 18.21 21.76 20.42
CA VAL A 461 17.01 22.57 20.66
C VAL A 461 16.89 23.62 19.56
N PHE A 462 15.68 23.93 19.12
CA PHE A 462 15.43 25.11 18.31
C PHE A 462 15.85 26.35 19.13
N ARG A 463 16.53 27.31 18.49
CA ARG A 463 16.93 28.57 19.15
C ARG A 463 16.11 29.72 18.60
N ASP A 464 15.13 30.14 19.38
CA ASP A 464 14.26 31.29 19.15
C ASP A 464 14.67 32.46 20.07
N GLU A 465 14.00 33.61 19.97
CA GLU A 465 14.38 34.89 20.57
C GLU A 465 14.58 34.87 22.09
N GLN A 466 13.84 34.03 22.81
CA GLN A 466 13.86 33.88 24.27
C GLN A 466 14.37 32.50 24.73
N THR A 467 14.87 31.65 23.82
CA THR A 467 15.47 30.37 24.22
C THR A 467 16.67 30.63 25.13
N GLU A 468 16.71 29.96 26.30
CA GLU A 468 17.76 30.15 27.29
C GLU A 468 19.16 30.01 26.66
N THR A 469 20.09 30.88 27.05
CA THR A 469 21.48 30.82 26.58
C THR A 469 22.43 31.01 27.76
N PRO A 470 23.14 29.94 28.20
CA PRO A 470 23.14 28.58 27.64
C PRO A 470 21.90 27.75 28.04
N PHE A 471 21.22 27.13 27.05
CA PHE A 471 20.15 26.16 27.31
C PHE A 471 20.73 24.85 27.86
N HIS A 472 20.17 24.34 28.95
CA HIS A 472 20.51 23.01 29.49
C HIS A 472 19.26 22.25 29.94
N ASP A 473 18.81 21.29 29.13
CA ASP A 473 17.83 20.31 29.58
C ASP A 473 18.47 19.35 30.60
N ASN A 474 18.19 19.61 31.88
CA ASN A 474 18.55 18.74 33.00
C ASN A 474 17.34 17.93 33.51
N SER A 475 16.25 17.86 32.75
CA SER A 475 15.12 17.02 33.09
C SER A 475 15.39 15.57 32.69
N VAL A 476 15.15 14.65 33.63
CA VAL A 476 15.02 13.22 33.32
C VAL A 476 13.57 12.89 33.03
N SER A 477 13.34 11.97 32.10
CA SER A 477 12.01 11.44 31.79
C SER A 477 11.63 10.23 32.65
N PHE A 478 12.61 9.62 33.34
CA PHE A 478 12.43 8.44 34.19
C PHE A 478 13.28 8.56 35.47
N GLU A 479 12.89 7.86 36.55
CA GLU A 479 13.79 7.64 37.68
C GLU A 479 14.95 6.70 37.30
N TYR A 480 16.14 6.98 37.83
CA TYR A 480 17.34 6.18 37.59
C TYR A 480 17.80 5.48 38.88
N PRO A 481 18.24 4.20 38.82
CA PRO A 481 18.92 3.56 39.93
C PRO A 481 20.14 4.37 40.38
N ALA A 482 20.40 4.39 41.70
CA ALA A 482 21.48 5.18 42.28
C ALA A 482 22.88 4.77 41.77
N GLU A 483 23.05 3.52 41.34
CA GLU A 483 24.27 3.01 40.72
C GLU A 483 24.49 3.51 39.28
N HIS A 484 23.41 3.96 38.61
CA HIS A 484 23.38 4.33 37.20
C HIS A 484 22.61 5.65 36.98
N PRO A 485 23.07 6.78 37.57
CA PRO A 485 22.41 8.08 37.40
C PRO A 485 22.32 8.50 35.92
N PRO A 486 21.42 9.43 35.58
CA PRO A 486 21.31 9.99 34.24
C PRO A 486 22.61 10.68 33.80
N GLY A 487 22.80 10.81 32.49
CA GLY A 487 23.78 11.72 31.91
C GLY A 487 23.45 13.19 32.22
N ASN A 488 24.47 14.04 32.19
CA ASN A 488 24.29 15.49 32.33
C ASN A 488 23.70 16.07 31.04
N GLY A 489 22.87 17.11 31.17
CA GLY A 489 22.36 17.85 30.02
C GLY A 489 23.49 18.44 29.16
N LYS A 490 23.40 18.25 27.83
CA LYS A 490 24.34 18.83 26.86
C LYS A 490 23.87 20.22 26.46
N GLU A 491 24.76 21.21 26.51
CA GLU A 491 24.44 22.60 26.15
C GLU A 491 23.74 22.70 24.78
N GLY A 492 22.61 23.38 24.72
CA GLY A 492 21.85 23.59 23.49
C GLY A 492 21.13 22.35 22.95
N HIS A 493 20.93 21.31 23.75
CA HIS A 493 20.25 20.08 23.33
C HIS A 493 19.18 19.65 24.35
N VAL A 494 18.04 19.19 23.84
CA VAL A 494 17.03 18.43 24.58
C VAL A 494 17.60 17.04 24.87
N HIS A 495 17.46 16.56 26.10
CA HIS A 495 17.98 15.27 26.53
C HIS A 495 16.86 14.22 26.51
N LEU A 496 16.98 13.22 25.65
CA LEU A 496 16.05 12.08 25.59
C LEU A 496 16.71 10.82 26.11
N ASP A 497 16.20 10.36 27.24
CA ASP A 497 16.78 9.32 28.05
C ASP A 497 15.88 8.07 28.07
N GLY A 498 16.47 6.87 27.97
CA GLY A 498 15.73 5.61 27.87
C GLY A 498 15.17 5.27 26.48
N ILE A 499 14.78 4.00 26.30
CA ILE A 499 14.31 3.46 25.00
C ILE A 499 12.86 3.87 24.66
N GLY A 500 12.04 4.12 25.68
CA GLY A 500 10.62 4.43 25.56
C GLY A 500 10.32 5.67 24.70
N LEU A 501 11.19 6.68 24.75
CA LEU A 501 11.04 7.93 23.98
C LEU A 501 11.54 7.79 22.53
N GLY A 502 11.25 6.69 21.86
CA GLY A 502 11.72 6.44 20.49
C GLY A 502 11.26 5.13 19.85
N VAL A 503 10.82 4.15 20.66
CA VAL A 503 10.07 2.97 20.18
C VAL A 503 8.63 3.33 19.76
N GLY A 504 8.13 4.50 20.15
CA GLY A 504 6.82 5.03 19.79
C GLY A 504 6.77 5.82 18.47
N ASN A 505 7.86 5.82 17.69
CA ASN A 505 8.01 6.73 16.54
C ASN A 505 7.32 6.16 15.28
N CYS A 506 6.07 6.53 15.06
CA CYS A 506 5.20 6.02 13.99
C CYS A 506 5.69 6.33 12.57
N CYS A 507 5.41 5.45 11.62
CA CYS A 507 5.74 5.62 10.21
C CYS A 507 4.69 5.07 9.23
N ILE A 508 4.87 5.43 7.96
CA ILE A 508 4.22 4.75 6.84
C ILE A 508 5.27 3.93 6.07
N GLN A 509 4.96 2.66 5.84
CA GLN A 509 5.81 1.73 5.12
C GLN A 509 5.04 1.17 3.93
N VAL A 510 5.72 0.83 2.83
CA VAL A 510 5.06 0.28 1.63
C VAL A 510 5.84 -0.93 1.13
N THR A 511 5.16 -2.06 0.95
CA THR A 511 5.74 -3.31 0.44
C THR A 511 5.22 -3.61 -0.97
N PHE A 512 6.14 -3.85 -1.91
CA PHE A 512 5.87 -4.16 -3.32
C PHE A 512 6.27 -5.61 -3.63
N GLN A 513 5.41 -6.38 -4.30
CA GLN A 513 5.81 -7.66 -4.90
C GLN A 513 6.49 -7.39 -6.26
N ALA A 514 7.68 -7.96 -6.42
CA ALA A 514 8.44 -7.92 -7.66
C ALA A 514 8.29 -9.26 -8.42
N PRO A 515 8.41 -9.26 -9.77
CA PRO A 515 8.20 -10.45 -10.58
C PRO A 515 9.05 -11.68 -10.25
N ASN A 516 10.23 -11.50 -9.66
CA ASN A 516 11.18 -12.55 -9.27
C ASN A 516 12.33 -11.95 -8.43
N GLU A 517 13.31 -12.76 -8.03
CA GLU A 517 14.48 -12.32 -7.25
C GLU A 517 15.27 -11.19 -7.92
N ILE A 518 15.51 -11.27 -9.24
CA ILE A 518 16.37 -10.33 -9.99
C ILE A 518 15.72 -8.94 -9.99
N GLU A 519 14.43 -8.88 -10.32
CA GLU A 519 13.65 -7.63 -10.29
C GLU A 519 13.54 -7.07 -8.87
N ALA A 520 13.37 -7.93 -7.85
CA ALA A 520 13.33 -7.50 -6.46
C ALA A 520 14.66 -6.85 -6.02
N ARG A 521 15.80 -7.41 -6.43
CA ARG A 521 17.14 -6.88 -6.15
C ARG A 521 17.41 -5.58 -6.92
N TRP A 522 16.95 -5.47 -8.16
CA TRP A 522 17.01 -4.22 -8.93
C TRP A 522 16.20 -3.11 -8.26
N LEU A 523 14.93 -3.38 -7.95
CA LEU A 523 14.02 -2.44 -7.31
C LEU A 523 14.51 -2.01 -5.92
N HIS A 524 15.01 -2.96 -5.10
CA HIS A 524 15.64 -2.67 -3.82
C HIS A 524 16.75 -1.62 -3.96
N ASP A 525 17.67 -1.82 -4.91
CA ASP A 525 18.80 -0.92 -5.09
C ASP A 525 18.39 0.47 -5.60
N GLN A 526 17.34 0.57 -6.43
CA GLN A 526 16.84 1.88 -6.88
C GLN A 526 16.13 2.62 -5.75
N MET A 527 15.37 1.90 -4.93
CA MET A 527 14.66 2.44 -3.76
C MET A 527 15.62 3.01 -2.71
N ILE A 528 16.83 2.45 -2.56
CA ILE A 528 17.84 2.97 -1.64
C ILE A 528 18.20 4.43 -1.94
N ALA A 529 18.32 4.81 -3.22
CA ALA A 529 18.63 6.19 -3.60
C ALA A 529 17.51 7.20 -3.28
N LEU A 530 16.26 6.73 -3.15
CA LEU A 530 15.09 7.55 -2.82
C LEU A 530 14.97 7.83 -1.30
N GLY A 531 15.71 7.10 -0.47
CA GLY A 531 15.60 7.18 1.00
C GLY A 531 15.73 8.60 1.59
N PRO A 532 16.83 9.33 1.31
CA PRO A 532 17.05 10.66 1.89
C PRO A 532 15.99 11.69 1.47
N VAL A 533 15.63 11.72 0.18
CA VAL A 533 14.68 12.70 -0.35
C VAL A 533 13.25 12.42 0.16
N MET A 534 12.84 11.16 0.27
CA MET A 534 11.53 10.82 0.84
C MET A 534 11.48 11.07 2.35
N LEU A 535 12.58 10.82 3.09
CA LEU A 535 12.67 11.17 4.51
C LEU A 535 12.48 12.68 4.73
N ALA A 536 13.12 13.52 3.90
CA ALA A 536 12.97 14.98 3.97
C ALA A 536 11.56 15.46 3.58
N LEU A 537 10.97 14.94 2.50
CA LEU A 537 9.63 15.33 2.01
C LEU A 537 8.47 14.89 2.92
N THR A 538 8.70 13.88 3.77
CA THR A 538 7.71 13.34 4.70
C THR A 538 7.87 13.87 6.12
N ALA A 539 8.94 14.64 6.41
CA ALA A 539 9.33 15.15 7.72
C ALA A 539 8.15 15.56 8.63
N ALA A 540 8.03 14.89 9.79
CA ALA A 540 6.88 15.02 10.70
C ALA A 540 7.25 15.05 12.19
N THR A 541 8.53 15.26 12.53
CA THR A 541 9.03 15.20 13.92
C THR A 541 9.81 16.45 14.35
N PRO A 542 9.14 17.63 14.50
CA PRO A 542 9.79 18.89 14.90
C PRO A 542 9.81 19.15 16.43
N ILE A 543 9.15 18.30 17.23
CA ILE A 543 9.00 18.48 18.68
C ILE A 543 9.40 17.20 19.41
N TYR A 544 10.19 17.33 20.46
CA TYR A 544 10.51 16.25 21.40
C TYR A 544 10.43 16.77 22.84
N LYS A 545 9.81 15.99 23.75
CA LYS A 545 9.79 16.25 25.20
C LYS A 545 9.34 17.68 25.58
N GLY A 546 8.34 18.20 24.87
CA GLY A 546 7.83 19.55 25.07
C GLY A 546 8.70 20.67 24.49
N TYR A 547 9.68 20.39 23.63
CA TYR A 547 10.52 21.42 23.00
C TYR A 547 10.54 21.31 21.48
N LEU A 548 10.49 22.45 20.79
CA LEU A 548 10.87 22.54 19.39
C LEU A 548 12.36 22.18 19.25
N VAL A 549 12.67 21.33 18.27
CA VAL A 549 14.04 20.89 17.96
C VAL A 549 14.50 21.37 16.59
N ASP A 550 15.82 21.35 16.38
CA ASP A 550 16.49 21.74 15.12
C ASP A 550 16.69 20.57 14.13
N THR A 551 15.82 19.57 14.25
CA THR A 551 15.64 18.43 13.34
C THR A 551 14.14 18.24 13.13
N GLU A 552 13.75 17.50 12.08
CA GLU A 552 12.34 17.37 11.67
C GLU A 552 11.94 15.93 11.33
N VAL A 553 12.81 14.95 11.61
CA VAL A 553 12.60 13.54 11.24
C VAL A 553 12.97 12.59 12.38
N ARG A 554 12.26 11.46 12.51
CA ARG A 554 12.46 10.49 13.61
C ARG A 554 13.75 9.68 13.51
N TRP A 555 14.35 9.64 12.32
CA TRP A 555 15.31 8.61 11.91
C TRP A 555 16.51 8.45 12.86
N GLY A 556 17.16 9.55 13.23
CA GLY A 556 18.31 9.55 14.13
C GLY A 556 17.95 9.00 15.51
N ARG A 557 16.86 9.49 16.11
CA ARG A 557 16.41 9.06 17.43
C ARG A 557 15.99 7.59 17.43
N THR A 558 15.24 7.13 16.43
CA THR A 558 14.87 5.71 16.29
C THR A 558 16.12 4.83 16.13
N SER A 559 17.09 5.26 15.32
CA SER A 559 18.39 4.58 15.17
C SER A 559 19.14 4.46 16.50
N GLU A 560 19.15 5.50 17.34
CA GLU A 560 19.83 5.50 18.65
C GLU A 560 19.13 4.65 19.72
N CYS A 561 17.80 4.57 19.70
CA CYS A 561 17.04 3.66 20.57
C CYS A 561 17.31 2.19 20.25
N PHE A 562 17.42 1.83 18.97
CA PHE A 562 17.69 0.47 18.53
C PHE A 562 19.19 0.14 18.40
N ASP A 563 20.08 1.05 18.79
CA ASP A 563 21.52 0.83 18.70
C ASP A 563 22.06 -0.05 19.84
N ASP A 564 22.23 -1.35 19.56
CA ASP A 564 22.74 -2.36 20.48
C ASP A 564 24.27 -2.45 20.56
N ARG A 565 25.00 -1.56 19.85
CA ARG A 565 26.47 -1.65 19.72
C ARG A 565 27.18 -1.50 21.06
N THR A 566 28.17 -2.38 21.29
CA THR A 566 29.15 -2.23 22.37
C THR A 566 30.06 -1.03 22.10
N PRO A 567 30.80 -0.51 23.11
CA PRO A 567 31.72 0.61 22.91
C PRO A 567 32.75 0.40 21.78
N GLU A 568 33.22 -0.83 21.58
CA GLU A 568 34.20 -1.21 20.57
C GLU A 568 33.62 -1.20 19.14
N GLU A 569 32.32 -1.52 19.00
CA GLU A 569 31.61 -1.56 17.72
C GLU A 569 31.23 -0.18 17.19
N LEU A 570 31.14 0.85 18.06
CA LEU A 570 30.64 2.18 17.70
C LEU A 570 31.37 2.83 16.51
N ALA A 571 32.66 2.57 16.35
CA ALA A 571 33.51 3.16 15.32
C ALA A 571 33.55 2.38 13.99
N THR A 572 33.13 1.11 13.98
CA THR A 572 33.35 0.18 12.86
C THR A 572 32.05 -0.40 12.28
N THR A 573 30.99 -0.40 13.10
CA THR A 573 29.72 -1.06 12.82
C THR A 573 28.60 -0.03 12.87
N PRO A 574 27.67 0.02 11.90
CA PRO A 574 26.48 0.86 12.01
C PRO A 574 25.47 0.25 13.00
N PRO A 575 24.54 1.03 13.56
CA PRO A 575 23.41 0.50 14.31
C PRO A 575 22.63 -0.55 13.51
N ARG A 576 21.91 -1.45 14.19
CA ARG A 576 21.03 -2.42 13.52
C ARG A 576 19.80 -1.78 12.88
N TYR A 577 19.38 -0.60 13.35
CA TYR A 577 18.42 0.27 12.66
C TYR A 577 19.22 1.35 11.92
N SER A 578 19.38 1.24 10.60
CA SER A 578 20.23 2.16 9.83
C SER A 578 19.89 2.11 8.34
N TRP A 579 20.49 2.97 7.52
CA TRP A 579 20.23 2.98 6.09
C TRP A 579 21.08 1.91 5.34
N ASN A 580 20.74 1.60 4.09
CA ASN A 580 21.37 0.51 3.33
C ASN A 580 22.74 0.92 2.81
N ARG A 581 23.81 0.33 3.37
CA ARG A 581 25.21 0.63 2.98
C ARG A 581 25.76 -0.26 1.86
N THR A 582 24.92 -1.14 1.30
CA THR A 582 25.30 -2.10 0.26
C THR A 582 24.18 -2.25 -0.77
N TYR A 583 24.59 -2.25 -2.04
CA TYR A 583 23.76 -2.60 -3.19
C TYR A 583 23.89 -4.09 -3.51
N ILE A 584 22.76 -4.72 -3.83
CA ILE A 584 22.62 -6.18 -3.87
C ILE A 584 22.28 -6.74 -5.26
N SER A 585 21.97 -5.92 -6.26
CA SER A 585 21.79 -6.38 -7.65
C SER A 585 23.12 -6.77 -8.30
N GLN A 586 23.09 -7.74 -9.20
CA GLN A 586 24.25 -8.05 -10.06
C GLN A 586 24.46 -7.00 -11.16
N GLU A 587 23.45 -6.17 -11.46
CA GLU A 587 23.51 -5.10 -12.48
C GLU A 587 24.03 -3.76 -11.95
N LYS A 588 24.45 -3.69 -10.68
CA LYS A 588 24.97 -2.46 -10.10
C LYS A 588 26.22 -1.95 -10.87
N PRO A 589 26.34 -0.64 -11.14
CA PRO A 589 27.53 -0.09 -11.75
C PRO A 589 28.78 -0.26 -10.85
N ALA A 590 29.97 -0.23 -11.47
CA ALA A 590 31.22 -0.26 -10.73
C ALA A 590 31.45 1.04 -9.91
N ASN A 591 32.14 0.92 -8.78
CA ASN A 591 32.46 2.01 -7.84
C ASN A 591 31.24 2.59 -7.11
N MET A 592 30.22 1.77 -6.84
CA MET A 592 29.09 2.17 -6.01
C MET A 592 29.33 1.88 -4.53
N GLU A 593 30.28 1.00 -4.22
CA GLU A 593 30.73 0.65 -2.89
C GLU A 593 31.34 1.84 -2.14
N SER A 594 31.18 1.86 -0.81
CA SER A 594 31.87 2.81 0.06
C SER A 594 33.38 2.62 0.02
N LYS A 595 34.15 3.71 0.05
CA LYS A 595 35.62 3.67 0.24
C LYS A 595 36.03 3.26 1.65
N TYR A 596 35.12 3.37 2.61
CA TYR A 596 35.33 3.08 4.02
C TYR A 596 34.19 2.18 4.54
N PRO A 597 34.11 0.92 4.08
CA PRO A 597 32.95 0.06 4.34
C PRO A 597 32.78 -0.25 5.84
N LEU A 598 31.84 0.44 6.46
CA LEU A 598 31.31 0.13 7.80
C LEU A 598 30.34 -1.06 7.69
N THR A 599 30.87 -2.23 7.35
CA THR A 599 30.08 -3.44 7.08
C THR A 599 30.58 -4.59 7.96
N PRO A 600 30.01 -4.79 9.16
CA PRO A 600 30.29 -6.00 9.94
C PRO A 600 29.74 -7.19 9.17
N MET A 601 30.64 -8.04 8.69
CA MET A 601 30.30 -9.21 7.90
C MET A 601 31.07 -10.41 8.42
N ASN A 602 30.37 -11.53 8.60
CA ASN A 602 30.98 -12.77 9.03
C ASN A 602 31.49 -13.54 7.80
N GLU A 603 32.82 -13.63 7.63
CA GLU A 603 33.45 -14.22 6.44
C GLU A 603 33.12 -15.71 6.26
N SER A 604 33.01 -16.48 7.35
CA SER A 604 32.64 -17.90 7.25
C SER A 604 31.16 -18.10 6.90
N VAL A 605 30.28 -17.19 7.34
CA VAL A 605 28.89 -17.14 6.87
C VAL A 605 28.85 -16.81 5.38
N LYS A 606 29.54 -15.74 4.94
CA LYS A 606 29.59 -15.36 3.52
C LYS A 606 30.10 -16.50 2.65
N GLN A 607 31.23 -17.10 3.01
CA GLN A 607 31.79 -18.24 2.28
C GLN A 607 30.80 -19.41 2.22
N ARG A 608 30.13 -19.73 3.34
CA ARG A 608 29.11 -20.79 3.37
C ARG A 608 27.92 -20.50 2.45
N LEU A 609 27.52 -19.23 2.31
CA LEU A 609 26.45 -18.80 1.40
C LEU A 609 26.89 -18.91 -0.08
N LEU A 610 28.12 -18.50 -0.40
CA LEU A 610 28.74 -18.67 -1.72
C LEU A 610 28.85 -20.15 -2.11
N ASP A 611 29.37 -20.99 -1.21
CA ASP A 611 29.42 -22.46 -1.37
C ASP A 611 28.02 -23.08 -1.48
N GLY A 612 27.02 -22.39 -0.93
CA GLY A 612 25.61 -22.71 -1.05
C GLY A 612 25.01 -22.38 -2.43
N GLY A 613 25.69 -21.57 -3.24
CA GLY A 613 25.31 -21.17 -4.59
C GLY A 613 24.84 -19.72 -4.75
N MET A 614 24.78 -18.92 -3.67
CA MET A 614 24.47 -17.49 -3.78
C MET A 614 25.60 -16.74 -4.47
N ASP A 615 25.27 -15.64 -5.16
CA ASP A 615 26.27 -14.72 -5.68
C ASP A 615 26.83 -13.76 -4.61
N GLU A 616 27.93 -13.10 -4.94
CA GLU A 616 28.71 -12.24 -4.05
C GLU A 616 27.88 -11.08 -3.42
N PRO A 617 27.13 -10.25 -4.17
CA PRO A 617 26.24 -9.25 -3.58
C PRO A 617 25.21 -9.81 -2.59
N LEU A 618 24.53 -10.92 -2.93
CA LEU A 618 23.48 -11.50 -2.09
C LEU A 618 24.05 -12.19 -0.84
N ALA A 619 25.16 -12.92 -0.99
CA ALA A 619 25.90 -13.52 0.11
C ALA A 619 26.43 -12.46 1.09
N MET A 620 26.98 -11.34 0.58
CA MET A 620 27.42 -10.20 1.39
C MET A 620 26.26 -9.58 2.19
N HIS A 621 25.10 -9.37 1.56
CA HIS A 621 23.91 -8.82 2.22
C HIS A 621 23.49 -9.68 3.42
N TYR A 622 23.24 -10.98 3.21
CA TYR A 622 22.81 -11.85 4.30
C TYR A 622 23.92 -12.13 5.33
N ALA A 623 25.20 -12.19 4.93
CA ALA A 623 26.31 -12.31 5.89
C ALA A 623 26.49 -11.05 6.77
N THR A 624 26.02 -9.89 6.32
CA THR A 624 25.97 -8.65 7.10
C THR A 624 24.80 -8.65 8.10
N ILE A 625 23.66 -9.22 7.73
CA ILE A 625 22.51 -9.39 8.64
C ILE A 625 22.84 -10.44 9.72
N LEU A 626 23.37 -11.59 9.30
CA LEU A 626 23.71 -12.71 10.17
C LEU A 626 24.99 -12.52 10.98
N SER A 627 25.76 -11.44 10.76
CA SER A 627 26.90 -11.08 11.61
C SER A 627 26.46 -10.56 12.99
N ARG A 628 25.24 -10.01 13.09
CA ARG A 628 24.65 -9.51 14.34
C ARG A 628 24.43 -10.63 15.35
N ASP A 629 24.25 -10.26 16.61
CA ASP A 629 23.72 -11.15 17.63
C ASP A 629 22.19 -11.07 17.67
N PRO A 630 21.51 -12.21 17.91
CA PRO A 630 20.06 -12.21 18.10
C PRO A 630 19.74 -11.50 19.42
N ILE A 631 18.73 -10.63 19.42
CA ILE A 631 18.21 -9.96 20.63
C ILE A 631 16.91 -10.56 21.16
N VAL A 632 16.33 -11.52 20.42
CA VAL A 632 15.17 -12.30 20.85
C VAL A 632 15.24 -13.68 20.21
N LEU A 633 15.26 -14.73 21.02
CA LEU A 633 15.19 -16.12 20.58
C LEU A 633 14.51 -16.91 21.70
N ASN A 634 13.58 -17.79 21.37
CA ASN A 634 12.96 -18.66 22.36
C ASN A 634 13.73 -19.99 22.43
N ARG A 635 13.79 -20.63 23.60
CA ARG A 635 14.43 -21.96 23.72
C ARG A 635 13.81 -22.98 22.76
N THR A 636 12.49 -22.90 22.60
CA THR A 636 11.67 -23.67 21.67
C THR A 636 12.10 -23.55 20.20
N ASP A 637 12.75 -22.44 19.81
CA ASP A 637 13.22 -22.20 18.44
C ASP A 637 14.46 -23.01 18.10
N LEU A 638 15.25 -23.36 19.13
CA LEU A 638 16.42 -24.24 19.04
C LEU A 638 16.00 -25.71 19.15
N GLU A 639 15.08 -26.01 20.07
CA GLU A 639 14.57 -27.37 20.31
C GLU A 639 13.78 -27.92 19.11
N ASN A 640 12.97 -27.07 18.47
CA ASN A 640 12.16 -27.41 17.29
C ASN A 640 12.78 -26.86 15.99
N PHE A 641 14.11 -26.94 15.85
CA PHE A 641 14.79 -26.54 14.62
C PHE A 641 14.35 -27.40 13.42
N ASP A 642 13.69 -26.78 12.46
CA ASP A 642 13.44 -27.34 11.13
C ASP A 642 14.30 -26.64 10.09
N LEU A 643 15.06 -27.42 9.30
CA LEU A 643 15.88 -26.94 8.18
C LEU A 643 15.03 -26.32 7.05
N ASN A 644 13.77 -26.74 6.90
CA ASN A 644 12.88 -26.22 5.87
C ASN A 644 12.04 -25.02 6.33
N GLY A 645 11.89 -24.84 7.64
CA GLY A 645 11.27 -23.68 8.25
C GLY A 645 12.18 -22.44 8.28
N THR A 646 11.64 -21.34 8.80
CA THR A 646 12.29 -20.02 8.82
C THR A 646 12.62 -19.51 10.22
N GLY A 647 12.30 -20.27 11.27
CA GLY A 647 12.15 -19.76 12.63
C GLY A 647 13.36 -19.05 13.24
N ILE A 648 14.58 -19.54 13.02
CA ILE A 648 15.79 -18.89 13.53
C ILE A 648 16.27 -17.82 12.53
N PHE A 649 16.19 -18.08 11.22
CA PHE A 649 16.54 -17.09 10.20
C PHE A 649 15.72 -15.78 10.35
N ASP A 650 14.40 -15.89 10.52
CA ASP A 650 13.50 -14.73 10.67
C ASP A 650 13.79 -13.91 11.95
N VAL A 651 14.32 -14.54 13.01
CA VAL A 651 14.79 -13.84 14.22
C VAL A 651 15.94 -12.87 13.90
N TYR A 652 16.96 -13.32 13.16
CA TYR A 652 18.06 -12.45 12.76
C TYR A 652 17.60 -11.41 11.74
N TYR A 653 16.81 -11.85 10.76
CA TYR A 653 16.39 -11.04 9.63
C TYR A 653 15.40 -9.93 10.01
N SER A 654 14.41 -10.22 10.87
CA SER A 654 13.42 -9.24 11.33
C SER A 654 13.96 -8.21 12.34
N THR A 655 15.14 -8.46 12.93
CA THR A 655 15.76 -7.57 13.94
C THR A 655 16.96 -6.75 13.44
N VAL A 656 17.11 -6.69 12.11
CA VAL A 656 17.93 -5.68 11.41
C VAL A 656 16.98 -4.83 10.56
N TRP A 657 16.95 -3.53 10.84
CA TRP A 657 16.00 -2.58 10.24
C TRP A 657 16.74 -1.65 9.30
N GLN A 658 16.77 -2.04 8.03
CA GLN A 658 17.24 -1.19 6.95
C GLN A 658 16.07 -0.29 6.46
N HIS A 659 16.33 0.84 5.78
CA HIS A 659 15.24 1.65 5.21
C HIS A 659 14.63 1.03 3.95
N VAL A 660 15.37 0.16 3.25
CA VAL A 660 14.87 -0.70 2.19
C VAL A 660 15.18 -2.15 2.54
N ARG A 661 14.19 -3.05 2.44
CA ARG A 661 14.32 -4.45 2.86
C ARG A 661 13.88 -5.42 1.76
N LEU A 662 14.75 -6.38 1.40
CA LEU A 662 14.47 -7.46 0.44
C LEU A 662 13.77 -8.66 1.11
N LYS A 663 12.43 -8.60 1.22
CA LYS A 663 11.60 -9.68 1.78
C LYS A 663 11.58 -10.91 0.83
N ILE A 664 12.40 -11.92 1.14
CA ILE A 664 12.38 -13.26 0.53
C ILE A 664 11.01 -13.95 0.74
N PRO A 665 10.50 -14.79 -0.19
CA PRO A 665 9.34 -15.63 0.05
C PRO A 665 9.62 -16.59 1.23
N LEU A 666 8.69 -16.69 2.19
CA LEU A 666 8.87 -17.53 3.38
C LEU A 666 8.21 -18.92 3.23
N THR A 667 7.27 -19.06 2.30
CA THR A 667 6.51 -20.29 2.04
C THR A 667 6.25 -20.43 0.54
N ASP A 668 6.08 -21.66 0.08
CA ASP A 668 5.91 -21.96 -1.35
C ASP A 668 4.60 -21.36 -1.90
N ASP A 669 3.49 -21.46 -1.16
CA ASP A 669 2.18 -20.88 -1.51
C ASP A 669 1.94 -19.44 -0.97
N GLY A 670 2.96 -18.81 -0.35
CA GLY A 670 2.84 -17.45 0.21
C GLY A 670 3.13 -16.34 -0.81
N PRO A 671 3.31 -15.08 -0.39
CA PRO A 671 3.73 -14.00 -1.28
C PRO A 671 5.15 -14.19 -1.83
N GLY A 672 5.38 -13.63 -3.00
CA GLY A 672 6.64 -13.68 -3.73
C GLY A 672 7.77 -12.81 -3.16
N TRP A 673 8.77 -12.60 -4.01
CA TRP A 673 9.89 -11.71 -3.70
C TRP A 673 9.39 -10.27 -3.58
N ARG A 674 9.71 -9.62 -2.47
CA ARG A 674 9.16 -8.30 -2.12
C ARG A 674 10.24 -7.30 -1.73
N VAL A 675 9.95 -6.03 -1.97
CA VAL A 675 10.77 -4.88 -1.54
C VAL A 675 9.91 -4.00 -0.64
N GLU A 676 10.39 -3.74 0.57
CA GLU A 676 9.71 -2.89 1.55
C GLU A 676 10.48 -1.56 1.69
N PHE A 677 9.79 -0.43 1.50
CA PHE A 677 10.32 0.93 1.67
C PHE A 677 9.78 1.54 2.97
N ARG A 678 10.70 1.95 3.86
CA ARG A 678 10.45 2.26 5.27
C ARG A 678 10.90 3.65 5.80
N PRO A 679 11.61 4.54 5.06
CA PRO A 679 12.13 5.77 5.66
C PRO A 679 11.05 6.82 5.92
N MET A 680 9.92 6.79 5.21
CA MET A 680 8.88 7.81 5.30
C MET A 680 8.34 7.97 6.72
N GLU A 681 8.17 9.20 7.19
CA GLU A 681 7.40 9.48 8.40
C GLU A 681 5.90 9.27 8.10
N VAL A 682 5.08 8.98 9.12
CA VAL A 682 3.62 8.96 8.93
C VAL A 682 3.09 10.39 8.75
N GLN A 683 2.06 10.57 7.92
CA GLN A 683 1.48 11.87 7.58
C GLN A 683 0.23 12.16 8.41
N LEU A 684 -0.06 13.45 8.65
CA LEU A 684 -1.17 13.89 9.50
C LEU A 684 -2.58 13.72 8.89
N THR A 685 -2.67 13.22 7.65
CA THR A 685 -3.95 12.87 7.01
C THR A 685 -3.87 11.54 6.29
N ASP A 686 -4.95 10.74 6.31
CA ASP A 686 -5.08 9.53 5.47
C ASP A 686 -4.90 9.85 3.97
N PHE A 687 -5.25 11.06 3.52
CA PHE A 687 -5.05 11.50 2.13
C PHE A 687 -3.57 11.66 1.77
N ASP A 688 -2.77 12.32 2.61
CA ASP A 688 -1.34 12.48 2.37
C ASP A 688 -0.59 11.14 2.51
N ASN A 689 -1.01 10.29 3.46
CA ASN A 689 -0.50 8.92 3.58
C ASN A 689 -0.77 8.11 2.28
N ALA A 690 -2.00 8.16 1.77
CA ALA A 690 -2.36 7.54 0.50
C ALA A 690 -1.56 8.16 -0.68
N ALA A 691 -1.32 9.47 -0.67
CA ALA A 691 -0.55 10.15 -1.73
C ALA A 691 0.87 9.57 -1.86
N PHE A 692 1.61 9.50 -0.74
CA PHE A 692 2.95 8.93 -0.75
C PHE A 692 2.95 7.43 -1.05
N ALA A 693 1.98 6.66 -0.55
CA ALA A 693 1.84 5.24 -0.86
C ALA A 693 1.61 4.98 -2.36
N ILE A 694 0.64 5.68 -2.97
CA ILE A 694 0.31 5.59 -4.41
C ILE A 694 1.49 6.05 -5.28
N PHE A 695 2.16 7.16 -4.90
CA PHE A 695 3.33 7.65 -5.62
C PHE A 695 4.47 6.62 -5.61
N MET A 696 4.80 6.07 -4.44
CA MET A 696 5.87 5.08 -4.30
C MET A 696 5.52 3.77 -5.03
N TYR A 697 4.26 3.36 -5.08
CA TYR A 697 3.82 2.25 -5.93
C TYR A 697 4.06 2.54 -7.42
N LEU A 698 3.51 3.64 -7.94
CA LEU A 698 3.64 3.98 -9.35
C LEU A 698 5.10 4.15 -9.77
N LEU A 699 5.94 4.70 -8.88
CA LEU A 699 7.38 4.81 -9.10
C LEU A 699 8.07 3.44 -9.05
N SER A 700 7.69 2.52 -8.14
CA SER A 700 8.21 1.14 -8.12
C SER A 700 7.97 0.42 -9.45
N ARG A 701 6.78 0.60 -10.02
CA ARG A 701 6.37 0.03 -11.31
C ARG A 701 7.11 0.67 -12.48
N ALA A 702 7.27 2.00 -12.46
CA ALA A 702 8.08 2.70 -13.45
C ALA A 702 9.55 2.26 -13.42
N ILE A 703 10.11 2.02 -12.22
CA ILE A 703 11.48 1.53 -12.02
C ILE A 703 11.70 0.16 -12.67
N THR A 704 10.80 -0.81 -12.43
CA THR A 704 10.92 -2.15 -13.01
C THR A 704 10.65 -2.14 -14.51
N ASP A 705 9.55 -1.51 -14.93
CA ASP A 705 9.02 -1.70 -16.28
C ASP A 705 9.79 -0.85 -17.34
N LEU A 706 10.50 0.19 -16.91
CA LEU A 706 11.36 1.03 -17.75
C LEU A 706 12.87 0.82 -17.49
N HIS A 707 13.22 -0.05 -16.53
CA HIS A 707 14.59 -0.32 -16.06
C HIS A 707 15.36 0.96 -15.67
N LEU A 708 14.77 1.75 -14.78
CA LEU A 708 15.33 3.04 -14.36
C LEU A 708 16.52 2.87 -13.42
N ASN A 709 17.55 3.69 -13.60
CA ASN A 709 18.80 3.62 -12.86
C ASN A 709 18.98 4.87 -11.98
N PHE A 710 18.93 4.69 -10.67
CA PHE A 710 19.11 5.75 -9.68
C PHE A 710 20.34 5.53 -8.77
N TYR A 711 21.25 4.61 -9.12
CA TYR A 711 22.44 4.32 -8.30
C TYR A 711 23.26 5.57 -8.01
N VAL A 712 23.57 5.78 -6.72
CA VAL A 712 24.43 6.83 -6.19
C VAL A 712 25.53 6.14 -5.34
N PRO A 713 26.82 6.48 -5.49
CA PRO A 713 27.88 5.92 -4.64
C PRO A 713 27.54 6.02 -3.14
N ILE A 714 27.73 4.92 -2.39
CA ILE A 714 27.26 4.81 -1.00
C ILE A 714 27.80 5.93 -0.09
N ASP A 715 29.03 6.42 -0.32
CA ASP A 715 29.59 7.56 0.43
C ASP A 715 28.80 8.88 0.19
N GLN A 716 28.32 9.09 -1.04
CA GLN A 716 27.47 10.23 -1.41
C GLN A 716 26.04 10.08 -0.87
N LEU A 717 25.51 8.86 -0.85
CA LEU A 717 24.23 8.58 -0.22
C LEU A 717 24.27 8.81 1.31
N GLY A 718 25.43 8.56 1.93
CA GLY A 718 25.68 8.90 3.34
C GLY A 718 25.55 10.39 3.62
N ASP A 719 26.20 11.25 2.82
CA ASP A 719 26.06 12.71 2.87
C ASP A 719 24.58 13.12 2.72
N SER A 720 23.84 12.55 1.76
CA SER A 720 22.39 12.78 1.61
C SER A 720 21.59 12.39 2.87
N MET A 721 21.89 11.27 3.52
CA MET A 721 21.21 10.83 4.75
C MET A 721 21.51 11.70 5.98
N GLU A 722 22.68 12.34 6.03
CA GLU A 722 23.01 13.33 7.06
C GLU A 722 22.26 14.65 6.81
N ARG A 723 22.14 15.07 5.55
CA ARG A 723 21.37 16.26 5.16
C ARG A 723 19.87 16.13 5.41
N ALA A 724 19.29 14.95 5.12
CA ALA A 724 17.86 14.68 5.27
C ALA A 724 17.34 14.83 6.71
N GLN A 725 18.23 14.86 7.71
CA GLN A 725 17.89 15.01 9.12
C GLN A 725 17.93 16.46 9.62
N LYS A 726 18.38 17.42 8.81
CA LYS A 726 18.40 18.84 9.19
C LYS A 726 16.99 19.44 9.11
N ARG A 727 16.73 20.48 9.92
CA ARG A 727 15.53 21.31 9.78
C ARG A 727 15.39 21.84 8.35
N ASN A 728 14.17 21.89 7.82
CA ASN A 728 13.82 22.35 6.47
C ASN A 728 14.56 21.63 5.31
N ALA A 729 15.11 20.42 5.52
CA ALA A 729 15.92 19.73 4.51
C ALA A 729 15.23 19.54 3.15
N ALA A 730 13.89 19.46 3.11
CA ALA A 730 13.13 19.41 1.86
C ALA A 730 13.34 20.65 0.96
N LEU A 731 13.51 21.84 1.55
CA LEU A 731 13.61 23.12 0.84
C LEU A 731 15.02 23.71 0.84
N GLU A 732 15.80 23.48 1.89
CA GLU A 732 17.10 24.14 2.12
C GLU A 732 18.31 23.25 1.75
N GLU A 733 18.17 21.93 1.71
CA GLU A 733 19.27 21.00 1.40
C GLU A 733 19.24 20.47 -0.04
N ARG A 734 20.38 19.90 -0.45
CA ARG A 734 20.53 19.22 -1.75
C ARG A 734 21.02 17.81 -1.52
N PHE A 735 20.47 16.85 -2.27
CA PHE A 735 20.75 15.43 -2.14
C PHE A 735 21.51 14.93 -3.37
N TRP A 736 22.48 14.04 -3.17
CA TRP A 736 23.12 13.34 -4.27
C TRP A 736 22.11 12.44 -4.96
N PHE A 737 21.86 12.70 -6.24
CA PHE A 737 20.94 11.93 -7.07
C PHE A 737 21.51 11.71 -8.47
N ARG A 738 21.02 10.68 -9.16
CA ARG A 738 21.47 10.32 -10.50
C ARG A 738 20.90 11.30 -11.54
N ARG A 739 21.75 12.18 -12.10
CA ARG A 739 21.35 13.23 -13.05
C ARG A 739 21.28 12.73 -14.50
N THR A 740 22.26 11.92 -14.93
CA THR A 740 22.40 11.49 -16.35
C THR A 740 22.56 9.97 -16.49
N GLY A 741 22.02 9.38 -17.55
CA GLY A 741 22.00 7.93 -17.75
C GLY A 741 21.09 7.20 -16.75
N TRP A 742 20.03 7.89 -16.31
CA TRP A 742 18.98 7.36 -15.42
C TRP A 742 17.94 6.52 -16.18
N SER A 743 17.87 6.65 -17.52
CA SER A 743 17.07 5.78 -18.38
C SER A 743 17.95 5.00 -19.37
N SER A 744 17.50 3.81 -19.75
CA SER A 744 18.10 3.04 -20.85
C SER A 744 17.76 3.60 -22.24
N ALA A 745 16.86 4.59 -22.32
CA ALA A 745 16.41 5.21 -23.57
C ALA A 745 17.40 6.23 -24.14
N GLU A 746 18.17 6.92 -23.29
CA GLU A 746 19.23 7.88 -23.68
C GLU A 746 20.33 7.25 -24.57
N GLN A 747 20.43 5.92 -24.63
CA GLN A 747 21.41 5.19 -25.44
C GLN A 747 20.86 4.67 -26.79
N CYS A 748 19.60 4.97 -27.14
CA CYS A 748 18.94 4.40 -28.33
C CYS A 748 18.35 5.47 -29.29
N GLU A 749 19.19 6.08 -30.14
CA GLU A 749 18.76 6.91 -31.28
C GLU A 749 18.12 6.10 -32.45
N ARG A 750 17.47 4.94 -32.20
CA ARG A 750 16.86 4.13 -33.27
C ARG A 750 15.46 3.61 -32.92
N PRO A 751 14.46 3.74 -33.81
CA PRO A 751 13.08 3.35 -33.51
C PRO A 751 12.85 1.84 -33.38
N GLN A 752 11.91 1.53 -32.50
CA GLN A 752 11.23 0.26 -32.21
C GLN A 752 11.22 -0.85 -33.29
N ARG A 753 11.51 -2.08 -32.84
CA ARG A 753 10.82 -3.38 -33.11
C ARG A 753 11.80 -4.56 -33.23
N GLN A 754 12.43 -4.95 -32.11
CA GLN A 754 12.86 -6.32 -31.78
C GLN A 754 13.66 -6.27 -30.46
N ARG A 755 13.04 -6.64 -29.33
CA ARG A 755 13.76 -6.91 -28.07
C ARG A 755 13.46 -8.33 -27.58
N ARG A 756 14.18 -9.29 -28.19
CA ARG A 756 14.66 -10.51 -27.52
C ARG A 756 16.13 -10.69 -27.94
N GLY A 757 17.06 -10.57 -27.00
CA GLY A 757 18.47 -10.92 -27.20
C GLY A 757 19.40 -9.84 -27.79
N CYS A 758 19.47 -8.64 -27.20
CA CYS A 758 20.54 -7.67 -27.52
C CYS A 758 21.44 -7.40 -26.31
N VAL A 759 22.25 -8.41 -25.95
CA VAL A 759 23.39 -8.25 -25.04
C VAL A 759 24.62 -7.93 -25.89
N ASN A 760 24.84 -6.63 -26.19
CA ASN A 760 26.10 -5.97 -26.61
C ASN A 760 25.83 -4.73 -27.48
N CYS A 761 25.51 -3.59 -26.86
CA CYS A 761 25.50 -2.28 -27.52
C CYS A 761 26.21 -1.19 -26.69
N CYS A 762 27.23 -1.56 -25.91
CA CYS A 762 28.10 -0.61 -25.21
C CYS A 762 29.07 0.08 -26.20
N SER A 763 28.59 1.12 -26.88
CA SER A 763 29.47 2.01 -27.64
C SER A 763 30.18 2.98 -26.68
N LYS A 764 31.52 3.04 -26.76
CA LYS A 764 32.35 3.90 -25.91
C LYS A 764 32.22 5.36 -26.34
N SER A 765 31.31 6.13 -25.74
CA SER A 765 31.35 7.59 -25.83
C SER A 765 32.50 8.14 -24.99
N THR A 766 33.44 8.83 -25.63
CA THR A 766 34.61 9.46 -25.01
C THR A 766 34.47 10.98 -24.97
N ALA A 767 33.26 11.46 -24.65
CA ALA A 767 33.07 12.84 -24.21
C ALA A 767 33.50 12.98 -22.74
N HIS A 768 33.99 14.17 -22.34
CA HIS A 768 34.31 14.45 -20.94
C HIS A 768 33.09 14.22 -20.06
N ALA A 769 33.09 13.13 -19.29
CA ALA A 769 31.93 12.70 -18.53
C ALA A 769 31.67 13.68 -17.38
N SER A 770 30.61 14.50 -17.53
CA SER A 770 29.95 15.13 -16.39
C SER A 770 29.66 14.06 -15.32
N PRO A 771 29.79 14.36 -14.02
CA PRO A 771 29.53 13.39 -12.98
C PRO A 771 28.09 12.88 -13.12
N SER A 772 27.93 11.55 -13.14
CA SER A 772 26.63 10.92 -13.40
C SER A 772 25.61 11.17 -12.29
N CYS A 773 26.10 11.53 -11.09
CA CYS A 773 25.32 11.99 -9.95
C CYS A 773 25.67 13.45 -9.63
N ALA A 774 24.68 14.23 -9.19
CA ALA A 774 24.81 15.63 -8.79
C ALA A 774 24.04 15.89 -7.49
N LEU A 775 24.38 16.98 -6.80
CA LEU A 775 23.58 17.51 -5.69
C LEU A 775 22.38 18.26 -6.27
N LEU A 776 21.17 17.72 -6.10
CA LEU A 776 19.91 18.31 -6.56
C LEU A 776 18.99 18.68 -5.37
N THR A 777 18.16 19.71 -5.47
CA THR A 777 17.10 19.97 -4.45
C THR A 777 16.03 18.88 -4.49
N ALA A 778 15.17 18.80 -3.47
CA ALA A 778 14.01 17.93 -3.55
C ALA A 778 13.10 18.31 -4.74
N ASP A 779 12.92 19.60 -5.02
CA ASP A 779 12.19 20.11 -6.19
C ASP A 779 12.78 19.59 -7.52
N GLU A 780 14.09 19.74 -7.72
CA GLU A 780 14.80 19.27 -8.93
C GLU A 780 14.69 17.73 -9.09
N ILE A 781 14.65 16.96 -8.00
CA ILE A 781 14.47 15.50 -8.02
C ILE A 781 13.01 15.11 -8.30
N ILE A 782 12.03 15.83 -7.76
CA ILE A 782 10.61 15.46 -7.84
C ILE A 782 9.96 16.02 -9.11
N ASN A 783 10.14 17.32 -9.36
CA ASN A 783 9.51 18.08 -10.45
C ASN A 783 10.42 18.26 -11.67
N GLY A 784 11.73 18.12 -11.51
CA GLY A 784 12.73 18.19 -12.58
C GLY A 784 13.53 19.48 -12.60
N GLU A 785 14.67 19.46 -13.30
CA GLU A 785 15.49 20.65 -13.58
C GLU A 785 14.96 21.45 -14.80
N ASP A 786 15.60 22.57 -15.21
CA ASP A 786 15.15 23.35 -16.39
C ASP A 786 15.15 22.44 -17.64
N PRO A 787 13.99 22.21 -18.29
CA PRO A 787 13.87 21.31 -19.44
C PRO A 787 14.60 21.81 -20.70
N LYS A 788 15.20 23.01 -20.67
CA LYS A 788 16.06 23.52 -21.76
C LYS A 788 17.48 22.93 -21.77
N ASP A 789 17.96 22.39 -20.65
CA ASP A 789 19.22 21.63 -20.61
C ASP A 789 18.94 20.16 -20.95
N PRO A 790 19.45 19.61 -22.07
CA PRO A 790 19.23 18.21 -22.43
C PRO A 790 19.86 17.20 -21.47
N SER A 791 20.67 17.65 -20.50
CA SER A 791 21.25 16.85 -19.43
C SER A 791 20.53 16.98 -18.08
N SER A 792 19.41 17.71 -18.04
CA SER A 792 18.52 17.84 -16.88
C SER A 792 17.85 16.53 -16.52
N PHE A 793 17.78 16.24 -15.23
CA PHE A 793 16.89 15.20 -14.71
C PHE A 793 15.42 15.64 -14.88
N PRO A 794 14.51 14.79 -15.42
CA PRO A 794 13.14 15.21 -15.76
C PRO A 794 12.18 15.28 -14.57
N GLY A 795 12.58 14.80 -13.38
CA GLY A 795 11.73 14.73 -12.18
C GLY A 795 10.94 13.43 -12.07
N LEU A 796 10.90 12.85 -10.86
CA LEU A 796 10.23 11.58 -10.58
C LEU A 796 8.71 11.63 -10.81
N VAL A 797 8.04 12.77 -10.54
CA VAL A 797 6.60 12.94 -10.84
C VAL A 797 6.33 12.91 -12.34
N ASN A 798 7.22 13.48 -13.16
CA ASN A 798 7.08 13.45 -14.61
C ASN A 798 7.39 12.07 -15.19
N ILE A 799 8.31 11.32 -14.59
CA ILE A 799 8.54 9.89 -14.89
C ILE A 799 7.27 9.06 -14.59
N VAL A 800 6.62 9.27 -13.44
CA VAL A 800 5.35 8.59 -13.09
C VAL A 800 4.23 8.96 -14.07
N ARG A 801 4.09 10.25 -14.42
CA ARG A 801 3.13 10.72 -15.44
C ARG A 801 3.38 10.06 -16.81
N ALA A 802 4.65 9.96 -17.23
CA ALA A 802 5.03 9.29 -18.47
C ALA A 802 4.77 7.78 -18.44
N TYR A 803 4.97 7.11 -17.30
CA TYR A 803 4.67 5.69 -17.10
C TYR A 803 3.15 5.39 -17.22
N LEU A 804 2.29 6.22 -16.63
CA LEU A 804 0.83 6.14 -16.81
C LEU A 804 0.41 6.28 -18.28
N GLN A 805 1.06 7.17 -19.04
CA GLN A 805 0.83 7.32 -20.47
C GLN A 805 1.34 6.12 -21.28
N TYR A 806 2.52 5.59 -20.96
CA TYR A 806 3.11 4.40 -21.59
C TYR A 806 2.21 3.17 -21.46
N ASN A 807 1.58 3.00 -20.29
CA ASN A 807 0.60 1.92 -20.05
C ASN A 807 -0.79 2.18 -20.65
N ASN A 808 -1.00 3.30 -21.36
CA ASN A 808 -2.29 3.69 -21.94
C ASN A 808 -3.40 3.86 -20.88
N THR A 809 -3.05 4.23 -19.64
CA THR A 809 -4.04 4.51 -18.58
C THR A 809 -5.02 5.59 -19.06
N PRO A 810 -6.35 5.36 -19.02
CA PRO A 810 -7.35 6.32 -19.48
C PRO A 810 -7.18 7.72 -18.86
N VAL A 811 -7.39 8.78 -19.65
CA VAL A 811 -7.23 10.18 -19.19
C VAL A 811 -8.09 10.48 -17.95
N MET A 812 -9.28 9.88 -17.86
CA MET A 812 -10.17 10.05 -16.70
C MET A 812 -9.67 9.33 -15.44
N GLU A 813 -8.85 8.30 -15.58
CA GLU A 813 -8.19 7.62 -14.47
C GLU A 813 -6.93 8.37 -14.03
N GLN A 814 -6.11 8.82 -14.99
CA GLN A 814 -4.97 9.70 -14.70
C GLN A 814 -5.40 10.94 -13.92
N LYS A 815 -6.51 11.59 -14.32
CA LYS A 815 -7.10 12.74 -13.60
C LYS A 815 -7.47 12.48 -12.14
N LYS A 816 -7.81 11.24 -11.77
CA LYS A 816 -8.09 10.86 -10.37
C LYS A 816 -6.81 10.61 -9.56
N ILE A 817 -5.72 10.25 -10.23
CA ILE A 817 -4.39 10.08 -9.61
C ILE A 817 -3.69 11.43 -9.40
N MET A 818 -3.88 12.41 -10.30
CA MET A 818 -3.15 13.70 -10.23
C MET A 818 -3.19 14.41 -8.87
N PRO A 819 -4.32 14.50 -8.12
CA PRO A 819 -4.35 15.16 -6.82
C PRO A 819 -3.35 14.57 -5.80
N TYR A 820 -3.12 13.26 -5.86
CA TYR A 820 -2.11 12.59 -5.04
C TYR A 820 -0.69 12.96 -5.47
N LEU A 821 -0.40 12.97 -6.78
CA LEU A 821 0.92 13.36 -7.30
C LEU A 821 1.23 14.84 -7.01
N ASP A 822 0.20 15.69 -7.00
CA ASP A 822 0.33 17.11 -6.69
C ASP A 822 0.75 17.36 -5.23
N VAL A 823 0.45 16.46 -4.28
CA VAL A 823 0.97 16.56 -2.90
C VAL A 823 2.49 16.45 -2.88
N ILE A 824 3.04 15.42 -3.53
CA ILE A 824 4.50 15.19 -3.60
C ILE A 824 5.15 16.36 -4.35
N SER A 825 4.57 16.77 -5.48
CA SER A 825 5.04 17.87 -6.32
C SER A 825 5.10 19.20 -5.56
N LYS A 826 4.05 19.57 -4.83
CA LYS A 826 3.96 20.84 -4.10
C LYS A 826 4.76 20.87 -2.81
N ARG A 827 4.93 19.73 -2.13
CA ARG A 827 5.85 19.64 -0.98
C ARG A 827 7.30 19.81 -1.40
N ALA A 828 7.67 19.32 -2.57
CA ALA A 828 9.02 19.47 -3.10
C ALA A 828 9.34 20.91 -3.52
N SER A 829 8.38 21.63 -4.11
CA SER A 829 8.53 23.05 -4.48
C SER A 829 8.31 24.04 -3.33
N GLY A 830 7.80 23.58 -2.18
CA GLY A 830 7.45 24.42 -1.03
C GLY A 830 6.10 25.14 -1.15
N GLU A 831 5.27 24.81 -2.14
CA GLU A 831 3.86 25.25 -2.22
C GLU A 831 2.98 24.63 -1.11
N LEU A 832 3.34 23.44 -0.63
CA LEU A 832 2.75 22.81 0.56
C LEU A 832 3.85 22.56 1.61
N PRO A 833 3.59 22.83 2.90
CA PRO A 833 4.55 22.53 3.95
C PRO A 833 4.65 21.01 4.19
N THR A 834 5.79 20.55 4.72
CA THR A 834 5.84 19.24 5.39
C THR A 834 5.02 19.28 6.70
N PRO A 835 4.57 18.14 7.24
CA PRO A 835 3.95 18.11 8.56
C PRO A 835 4.79 18.79 9.64
N ALA A 836 6.11 18.60 9.63
CA ALA A 836 7.01 19.25 10.58
C ALA A 836 7.01 20.77 10.47
N GLN A 837 7.02 21.31 9.24
CA GLN A 837 6.92 22.75 8.98
C GLN A 837 5.56 23.30 9.40
N TRP A 838 4.47 22.55 9.16
CA TRP A 838 3.13 22.94 9.60
C TRP A 838 3.02 22.96 11.14
N MET A 839 3.45 21.89 11.82
CA MET A 839 3.44 21.81 13.29
C MET A 839 4.31 22.91 13.92
N ARG A 840 5.49 23.20 13.35
CA ARG A 840 6.34 24.32 13.79
C ARG A 840 5.64 25.66 13.61
N SER A 841 5.01 25.88 12.45
CA SER A 841 4.23 27.09 12.17
C SER A 841 3.06 27.26 13.14
N PHE A 842 2.34 26.18 13.44
CA PHE A 842 1.27 26.15 14.44
C PHE A 842 1.78 26.58 15.82
N VAL A 843 2.85 25.96 16.32
CA VAL A 843 3.45 26.31 17.63
C VAL A 843 3.91 27.76 17.64
N THR A 844 4.69 28.20 16.64
CA THR A 844 5.23 29.58 16.62
C THR A 844 4.17 30.68 16.44
N GLY A 845 3.01 30.33 15.89
CA GLY A 845 1.84 31.22 15.77
C GLY A 845 0.86 31.16 16.94
N HIS A 846 1.08 30.27 17.92
CA HIS A 846 0.17 30.07 19.06
C HIS A 846 0.28 31.21 20.08
N GLU A 847 -0.84 31.65 20.66
CA GLU A 847 -0.88 32.82 21.55
C GLU A 847 -0.08 32.65 22.86
N GLU A 848 0.01 31.42 23.36
CA GLU A 848 0.82 31.09 24.55
C GLU A 848 2.32 30.84 24.27
N TYR A 849 2.76 30.82 23.01
CA TYR A 849 4.15 30.50 22.69
C TYR A 849 5.09 31.67 23.00
N GLN A 850 6.04 31.47 23.92
CA GLN A 850 6.85 32.55 24.50
C GLN A 850 8.15 32.83 23.74
N ARG A 851 8.35 32.22 22.55
CA ARG A 851 9.61 32.27 21.76
C ARG A 851 10.81 31.70 22.51
N ASP A 852 10.56 30.80 23.46
CA ASP A 852 11.55 30.12 24.30
C ASP A 852 11.87 28.70 23.80
N SER A 853 11.23 28.28 22.69
CA SER A 853 11.21 26.91 22.15
C SER A 853 10.46 25.88 22.99
N TYR A 854 9.78 26.28 24.06
CA TYR A 854 8.97 25.38 24.87
C TYR A 854 7.53 25.29 24.32
N VAL A 855 6.99 24.08 24.33
CA VAL A 855 5.68 23.70 23.80
C VAL A 855 4.85 23.20 24.97
N ASN A 856 4.23 24.15 25.68
CA ASN A 856 3.52 23.90 26.93
C ASN A 856 2.28 22.97 26.73
N GLU A 857 1.66 22.56 27.84
CA GLU A 857 0.51 21.65 27.85
C GLU A 857 -0.66 22.12 26.95
N LYS A 858 -0.99 23.41 26.97
CA LYS A 858 -2.06 24.00 26.18
C LYS A 858 -1.75 23.98 24.68
N ILE A 859 -0.55 24.41 24.29
CA ILE A 859 -0.08 24.36 22.89
C ILE A 859 -0.10 22.91 22.39
N ARG A 860 0.35 21.95 23.20
CA ARG A 860 0.32 20.51 22.86
C ARG A 860 -1.11 20.01 22.70
N TYR A 861 -2.04 20.38 23.58
CA TYR A 861 -3.45 20.00 23.45
C TYR A 861 -4.09 20.57 22.18
N ASP A 862 -3.92 21.86 21.91
CA ASP A 862 -4.52 22.51 20.75
C ASP A 862 -3.92 21.98 19.43
N LEU A 863 -2.62 21.65 19.41
CA LEU A 863 -1.96 21.01 18.27
C LEU A 863 -2.55 19.63 17.98
N ILE A 864 -2.68 18.76 18.98
CA ILE A 864 -3.27 17.43 18.79
C ILE A 864 -4.76 17.51 18.45
N GLN A 865 -5.50 18.45 19.06
CA GLN A 865 -6.89 18.69 18.73
C GLN A 865 -7.06 19.14 17.27
N GLU A 866 -6.18 19.99 16.75
CA GLU A 866 -6.23 20.42 15.35
C GLU A 866 -5.87 19.28 14.39
N ILE A 867 -4.87 18.46 14.71
CA ILE A 867 -4.55 17.26 13.91
C ILE A 867 -5.74 16.30 13.88
N VAL A 868 -6.43 16.08 15.00
CA VAL A 868 -7.66 15.26 15.05
C VAL A 868 -8.76 15.84 14.16
N ARG A 869 -8.91 17.17 14.08
CA ARG A 869 -9.87 17.84 13.19
C ARG A 869 -9.53 17.67 11.71
N MET A 870 -8.24 17.60 11.34
CA MET A 870 -7.82 17.42 9.93
C MET A 870 -8.30 16.08 9.36
N GLU A 871 -8.23 15.01 10.14
CA GLU A 871 -8.72 13.68 9.73
C GLU A 871 -10.26 13.56 9.71
N ASP A 872 -10.95 14.41 10.47
CA ASP A 872 -12.42 14.48 10.49
C ASP A 872 -13.03 15.31 9.33
N SER A 873 -12.18 15.90 8.47
CA SER A 873 -12.54 16.79 7.34
C SER A 873 -12.50 16.12 5.97
#